data_AF-A0A944D317-F1
#
_entry.id   AF-A0A944D317-F1
#
_cell.length_a   1.000
_cell.length_b   1.000
_cell.length_c   1.000
_cell.angle_alpha   90.00
_cell.angle_beta   90.00
_cell.angle_gamma   90.00
#
_symmetry.space_group_name_H-M   'P 1'
#
loop_
_entity.id
_entity.type
_entity.pdbx_description
1 polymer ?
#
loop_
_entity_poly.entity_id
_entity_poly.type
_entity_poly.pdbx_seq_one_letter_code
_entity_poly.pdbx_strand_id
1 'polypeptide(L)'
;MTELNEHDLRKQKVTRLREIGIDPFLPHGHRSITIAQFRAEFSTLQQSGAKHTVAGRLRLKRGHGKLMFMQLEDHTGTIQLVFSHDTAGEKLYTFVEDFFDVGDIVQVKGTAFITQKGEESVMVSDAIMLTKSVAGLPDKWHGIQDEETRFRKRYVDMIMRPEMREMLVRKSRFWNAMRSFLVEEGFIEVETPVLESTPGGADAQPFITHHNALDIDLYLRISMGELWQKRLMVAGFDKTFELGRQFRNEGISPEHLQDYTQMEFYWGYANYRDGMKLVERMYKHCIMQAFGRLQFTIRGFEVNFDQPWKEIDYVEAVQNELGINVLDASNEELQRKCKELGLNPETNTRGRMIDTLWKVCRKKIGGPAFLINHPVEVSPLSKRKPEDPRLVERFQVLVAGSEQGNGYSELNDPFDQEERFEEQAKMREAGDNEAQMHDADFVAALKVGMPPTCGFGVSERLFSFLMDKPIRECVAFPLLRPKNESTQQNSSEAQTTSTDADKSTETFDAGITYEKALALMLENITDENLRRHNRATGIIMRALGTRLSAAQPENWEIAGVLHDVDYEKAPEIDRHSIVGAQMLQDLNVHPLIVDAVREHNHQHNLEPKTMMSKALKSLEQITGLISACAFVQPDKKLASVKLSSLKKKIKDKSFARGVDRTMLSQCEALTGIPFDEAVEICLKAMQERAAELGL
;
A
#
# COMPACT_ATOMS: atom_id res chain seq x y z
N MET A 1 -33.84 -3.21 28.06
CA MET A 1 -33.78 -2.69 26.69
C MET A 1 -32.31 -2.54 26.35
N THR A 2 -31.77 -3.47 25.56
CA THR A 2 -30.42 -3.37 25.00
C THR A 2 -30.39 -2.14 24.09
N GLU A 3 -29.45 -1.23 24.32
CA GLU A 3 -29.26 -0.05 23.45
C GLU A 3 -28.98 -0.53 22.03
N LEU A 4 -29.85 -0.14 21.09
CA LEU A 4 -29.65 -0.41 19.66
C LEU A 4 -28.40 0.35 19.19
N ASN A 5 -27.54 -0.33 18.41
CA ASN A 5 -26.44 0.34 17.75
C ASN A 5 -26.97 1.38 16.73
N GLU A 6 -26.13 2.36 16.36
CA GLU A 6 -26.54 3.47 15.48
C GLU A 6 -27.12 3.00 14.14
N HIS A 7 -26.59 1.92 13.58
CA HIS A 7 -27.03 1.36 12.31
C HIS A 7 -28.46 0.82 12.38
N ASP A 8 -28.81 0.12 13.46
CA ASP A 8 -30.17 -0.41 13.64
C ASP A 8 -31.18 0.71 13.92
N LEU A 9 -30.79 1.77 14.62
CA LEU A 9 -31.60 2.98 14.78
C LEU A 9 -31.88 3.66 13.42
N ARG A 10 -30.88 3.79 12.56
CA ARG A 10 -31.03 4.37 11.22
C ARG A 10 -31.93 3.50 10.33
N LYS A 11 -31.85 2.17 10.44
CA LYS A 11 -32.78 1.24 9.77
C LYS A 11 -34.23 1.42 10.24
N GLN A 12 -34.46 1.60 11.54
CA GLN A 12 -35.81 1.88 12.05
C GLN A 12 -36.37 3.18 11.47
N LYS A 13 -35.54 4.23 11.31
CA LYS A 13 -35.96 5.47 10.64
C LYS A 13 -36.36 5.24 9.18
N VAL A 14 -35.65 4.37 8.45
CA VAL A 14 -36.04 3.97 7.07
C VAL A 14 -37.43 3.35 7.06
N THR A 15 -37.72 2.43 7.99
CA THR A 15 -39.05 1.80 8.10
C THR A 15 -40.13 2.84 8.41
N ARG A 16 -39.91 3.70 9.40
CA ARG A 16 -40.85 4.76 9.79
C ARG A 16 -41.12 5.77 8.66
N LEU A 17 -40.11 6.11 7.86
CA LEU A 17 -40.28 6.98 6.68
C LEU A 17 -41.24 6.33 5.67
N ARG A 18 -41.07 5.03 5.41
CA ARG A 18 -41.94 4.28 4.49
C ARG A 18 -43.37 4.18 5.01
N GLU A 19 -43.56 3.99 6.32
CA GLU A 19 -44.88 3.93 6.96
C GLU A 19 -45.68 5.23 6.79
N ILE A 20 -44.99 6.38 6.78
CA ILE A 20 -45.62 7.70 6.52
C ILE A 20 -45.65 8.07 5.03
N GLY A 21 -45.37 7.12 4.14
CA GLY A 21 -45.45 7.30 2.69
C GLY A 21 -44.30 8.08 2.05
N ILE A 22 -43.16 8.22 2.75
CA ILE A 22 -41.97 8.91 2.25
C ILE A 22 -40.91 7.87 1.87
N ASP A 23 -40.43 7.91 0.63
CA ASP A 23 -39.32 7.07 0.19
C ASP A 23 -37.98 7.70 0.62
N PRO A 24 -37.18 7.03 1.48
CA PRO A 24 -35.87 7.52 1.90
C PRO A 24 -34.78 7.46 0.82
N PHE A 25 -35.06 6.91 -0.38
CA PHE A 25 -34.11 6.70 -1.47
C PHE A 25 -34.68 7.16 -2.81
N LEU A 26 -34.77 8.47 -3.00
CA LEU A 26 -35.39 9.05 -4.21
C LEU A 26 -34.52 8.84 -5.46
N PRO A 27 -35.12 8.55 -6.62
CA PRO A 27 -34.38 8.39 -7.89
C PRO A 27 -33.85 9.73 -8.43
N HIS A 28 -34.45 10.85 -8.02
CA HIS A 28 -34.12 12.17 -8.51
C HIS A 28 -34.12 13.20 -7.38
N GLY A 29 -33.19 14.15 -7.48
CA GLY A 29 -33.16 15.38 -6.70
C GLY A 29 -33.02 16.58 -7.64
N HIS A 30 -33.24 17.77 -7.10
CA HIS A 30 -33.10 19.04 -7.79
C HIS A 30 -32.04 19.90 -7.09
N ARG A 31 -31.14 20.49 -7.88
CA ARG A 31 -30.16 21.47 -7.41
C ARG A 31 -30.16 22.62 -8.38
N SER A 32 -30.53 23.81 -7.92
CA SER A 32 -30.55 25.01 -8.77
C SER A 32 -29.18 25.68 -8.84
N ILE A 33 -28.33 25.48 -7.83
CA ILE A 33 -27.02 26.13 -7.68
C ILE A 33 -26.09 25.26 -6.82
N THR A 34 -24.78 25.26 -7.12
CA THR A 34 -23.79 24.60 -6.23
C THR A 34 -23.55 25.44 -4.99
N ILE A 35 -22.99 24.83 -3.93
CA ILE A 35 -22.69 25.57 -2.71
C ILE A 35 -21.66 26.68 -2.95
N ALA A 36 -20.60 26.42 -3.71
CA ALA A 36 -19.61 27.46 -4.02
C ALA A 36 -20.22 28.63 -4.80
N GLN A 37 -21.09 28.36 -5.77
CA GLN A 37 -21.81 29.41 -6.50
C GLN A 37 -22.75 30.20 -5.57
N PHE A 38 -23.50 29.51 -4.70
CA PHE A 38 -24.37 30.17 -3.72
C PHE A 38 -23.60 31.14 -2.82
N ARG A 39 -22.39 30.76 -2.41
CA ARG A 39 -21.50 31.60 -1.61
C ARG A 39 -20.93 32.76 -2.43
N ALA A 40 -20.46 32.50 -3.64
CA ALA A 40 -19.91 33.54 -4.51
C ALA A 40 -20.94 34.64 -4.86
N GLU A 41 -22.21 34.26 -4.99
CA GLU A 41 -23.31 35.16 -5.35
C GLU A 41 -24.13 35.62 -4.12
N PHE A 42 -23.67 35.33 -2.90
CA PHE A 42 -24.49 35.41 -1.68
C PHE A 42 -25.16 36.77 -1.49
N SER A 43 -24.42 37.88 -1.65
CA SER A 43 -24.98 39.24 -1.48
C SER A 43 -26.11 39.53 -2.46
N THR A 44 -25.98 39.10 -3.72
CA THR A 44 -27.00 39.24 -4.77
C THR A 44 -28.23 38.39 -4.44
N LEU A 45 -28.01 37.13 -4.04
CA LEU A 45 -29.07 36.21 -3.66
C LEU A 45 -29.84 36.73 -2.43
N GLN A 46 -29.14 37.29 -1.45
CA GLN A 46 -29.74 37.89 -0.26
C GLN A 46 -30.62 39.10 -0.59
N GLN A 47 -30.14 40.00 -1.45
CA GLN A 47 -30.90 41.17 -1.89
C GLN A 47 -32.16 40.80 -2.66
N SER A 48 -32.08 39.79 -3.53
CA SER A 48 -33.23 39.33 -4.32
C SER A 48 -34.31 38.65 -3.47
N GLY A 49 -33.93 38.05 -2.33
CA GLY A 49 -34.82 37.20 -1.53
C GLY A 49 -35.29 35.94 -2.26
N ALA A 50 -34.68 35.59 -3.40
CA ALA A 50 -35.07 34.44 -4.19
C ALA A 50 -34.76 33.13 -3.46
N LYS A 51 -35.63 32.13 -3.65
CA LYS A 51 -35.44 30.80 -3.09
C LYS A 51 -34.62 29.95 -4.05
N HIS A 52 -33.52 29.40 -3.56
CA HIS A 52 -32.65 28.48 -4.29
C HIS A 52 -32.62 27.11 -3.62
N THR A 53 -32.39 26.08 -4.41
CA THR A 53 -32.25 24.70 -3.94
C THR A 53 -30.79 24.29 -3.99
N VAL A 54 -30.24 23.97 -2.81
CA VAL A 54 -28.92 23.35 -2.65
C VAL A 54 -29.10 21.90 -2.21
N ALA A 55 -28.18 21.03 -2.61
CA ALA A 55 -28.24 19.61 -2.28
C ALA A 55 -26.85 19.07 -1.95
N GLY A 56 -26.78 18.18 -0.96
CA GLY A 56 -25.51 17.69 -0.44
C GLY A 56 -25.65 16.74 0.73
N ARG A 57 -24.52 16.36 1.31
CA ARG A 57 -24.42 15.51 2.49
C ARG A 57 -24.47 16.33 3.77
N LEU A 58 -25.25 15.91 4.74
CA LEU A 58 -25.26 16.50 6.08
C LEU A 58 -23.99 16.11 6.84
N ARG A 59 -23.26 17.11 7.34
CA ARG A 59 -21.99 16.93 8.06
C ARG A 59 -22.09 17.23 9.55
N LEU A 60 -23.05 18.06 9.94
CA LEU A 60 -23.33 18.44 11.31
C LEU A 60 -24.82 18.71 11.46
N LYS A 61 -25.36 18.42 12.65
CA LYS A 61 -26.73 18.75 13.06
C LYS A 61 -26.71 19.16 14.54
N ARG A 62 -27.30 20.31 14.87
CA ARG A 62 -27.40 20.85 16.23
C ARG A 62 -28.76 21.54 16.42
N GLY A 63 -29.58 21.04 17.33
CA GLY A 63 -30.87 21.65 17.70
C GLY A 63 -30.78 22.42 19.01
N HIS A 64 -31.46 23.56 19.10
CA HIS A 64 -31.63 24.38 20.31
C HIS A 64 -33.05 24.97 20.33
N GLY A 65 -33.97 24.33 21.05
CA GLY A 65 -35.36 24.80 21.16
C GLY A 65 -36.03 24.89 19.79
N LYS A 66 -36.40 26.10 19.36
CA LYS A 66 -37.10 26.36 18.09
C LYS A 66 -36.18 26.61 16.88
N LEU A 67 -34.87 26.44 17.06
CA LEU A 67 -33.85 26.66 16.03
C LEU A 67 -32.98 25.43 15.88
N MET A 68 -32.69 25.06 14.63
CA MET A 68 -31.79 23.97 14.30
C MET A 68 -30.82 24.41 13.21
N PHE A 69 -29.54 24.12 13.45
CA PHE A 69 -28.45 24.41 12.55
C PHE A 69 -27.88 23.11 12.00
N MET A 70 -27.68 23.06 10.69
CA MET A 70 -26.98 21.95 10.04
C MET A 70 -25.89 22.46 9.12
N GLN A 71 -24.92 21.61 8.81
CA GLN A 71 -23.92 21.88 7.79
C GLN A 71 -24.15 20.95 6.60
N LEU A 72 -24.38 21.52 5.42
CA LEU A 72 -24.52 20.80 4.17
C LEU A 72 -23.22 20.89 3.38
N GLU A 73 -22.81 19.79 2.76
CA GLU A 73 -21.60 19.70 1.95
C GLU A 73 -21.91 19.09 0.58
N ASP A 74 -21.47 19.75 -0.48
CA ASP A 74 -21.49 19.22 -1.84
C ASP A 74 -20.06 19.10 -2.37
N HIS A 75 -19.90 18.81 -3.66
CA HIS A 75 -18.59 18.69 -4.26
C HIS A 75 -17.75 19.98 -4.35
N THR A 76 -18.36 21.12 -4.08
CA THR A 76 -17.76 22.45 -4.23
C THR A 76 -17.49 23.14 -2.89
N GLY A 77 -18.13 22.72 -1.80
CA GLY A 77 -17.88 23.29 -0.48
C GLY A 77 -18.96 22.99 0.56
N THR A 78 -19.00 23.81 1.61
CA THR A 78 -19.97 23.69 2.71
C THR A 78 -20.76 24.98 2.92
N ILE A 79 -22.02 24.83 3.37
CA ILE A 79 -22.91 25.94 3.75
C ILE A 79 -23.71 25.57 5.00
N GLN A 80 -24.00 26.56 5.83
CA GLN A 80 -24.89 26.39 6.98
C GLN A 80 -26.35 26.43 6.54
N LEU A 81 -27.15 25.54 7.11
CA LEU A 81 -28.60 25.52 7.00
C LEU A 81 -29.21 25.96 8.32
N VAL A 82 -30.20 26.83 8.25
CA VAL A 82 -30.96 27.30 9.41
C VAL A 82 -32.42 26.88 9.25
N PHE A 83 -32.91 26.09 10.19
CA PHE A 83 -34.31 25.73 10.32
C PHE A 83 -34.88 26.45 11.54
N SER A 84 -35.98 27.17 11.35
CA SER A 84 -36.73 27.83 12.42
C SER A 84 -38.19 27.41 12.34
N HIS A 85 -38.89 27.33 13.47
CA HIS A 85 -40.35 27.12 13.47
C HIS A 85 -41.08 28.15 12.60
N ASP A 86 -40.62 29.40 12.63
CA ASP A 86 -41.30 30.50 11.93
C ASP A 86 -41.17 30.40 10.41
N THR A 87 -40.05 29.89 9.89
CA THR A 87 -39.80 29.81 8.43
C THR A 87 -40.06 28.42 7.85
N ALA A 88 -39.71 27.36 8.57
CA ALA A 88 -39.92 25.97 8.13
C ALA A 88 -41.33 25.46 8.48
N GLY A 89 -41.97 26.03 9.51
CA GLY A 89 -43.18 25.47 10.12
C GLY A 89 -42.87 24.30 11.04
N GLU A 90 -43.74 24.05 12.01
CA GLU A 90 -43.59 22.99 13.01
C GLU A 90 -43.49 21.59 12.37
N LYS A 91 -44.30 21.31 11.34
CA LYS A 91 -44.30 19.99 10.66
C LYS A 91 -42.95 19.65 10.03
N LEU A 92 -42.36 20.59 9.28
CA LEU A 92 -41.05 20.36 8.64
C LEU A 92 -39.94 20.31 9.67
N TYR A 93 -39.99 21.18 10.69
CA TYR A 93 -39.01 21.17 11.77
C TYR A 93 -38.97 19.82 12.48
N THR A 94 -40.12 19.31 12.93
CA THR A 94 -40.22 17.99 13.59
C THR A 94 -39.80 16.86 12.65
N PHE A 95 -40.18 16.91 11.37
CA PHE A 95 -39.74 15.90 10.39
C PHE A 95 -38.21 15.87 10.25
N VAL A 96 -37.57 17.02 10.12
CA VAL A 96 -36.12 17.15 10.02
C VAL A 96 -35.44 16.75 11.33
N GLU A 97 -36.03 17.07 12.49
CA GLU A 97 -35.56 16.65 13.80
C GLU A 97 -35.55 15.14 13.97
N ASP A 98 -36.64 14.48 13.61
CA ASP A 98 -36.81 13.04 13.80
C ASP A 98 -35.98 12.23 12.80
N PHE A 99 -35.98 12.64 11.53
CA PHE A 99 -35.53 11.78 10.43
C PHE A 99 -34.17 12.12 9.84
N PHE A 100 -33.69 13.36 9.91
CA PHE A 100 -32.41 13.73 9.29
C PHE A 100 -31.25 13.43 10.23
N ASP A 101 -30.22 12.74 9.74
CA ASP A 101 -29.00 12.41 10.48
C ASP A 101 -27.74 12.84 9.70
N VAL A 102 -26.64 13.00 10.42
CA VAL A 102 -25.32 13.20 9.79
C VAL A 102 -25.03 12.02 8.86
N GLY A 103 -24.55 12.32 7.65
CA GLY A 103 -24.30 11.35 6.59
C GLY A 103 -25.40 11.30 5.53
N ASP A 104 -26.64 11.70 5.85
CA ASP A 104 -27.75 11.73 4.88
C ASP A 104 -27.45 12.69 3.73
N ILE A 105 -27.97 12.36 2.54
CA ILE A 105 -27.97 13.25 1.38
C ILE A 105 -29.36 13.85 1.26
N VAL A 106 -29.42 15.18 1.23
CA VAL A 106 -30.66 15.94 1.27
C VAL A 106 -30.63 17.05 0.23
N GLN A 107 -31.81 17.49 -0.19
CA GLN A 107 -31.97 18.78 -0.87
C GLN A 107 -32.74 19.72 0.05
N VAL A 108 -32.39 20.99 0.02
CA VAL A 108 -33.05 22.02 0.82
C VAL A 108 -33.26 23.26 -0.03
N LYS A 109 -34.44 23.88 0.13
CA LYS A 109 -34.83 25.09 -0.58
C LYS A 109 -35.03 26.23 0.41
N GLY A 110 -34.37 27.36 0.17
CA GLY A 110 -34.38 28.47 1.09
C GLY A 110 -33.81 29.75 0.49
N THR A 111 -33.75 30.80 1.30
CA THR A 111 -33.20 32.11 0.92
C THR A 111 -31.82 32.31 1.56
N ALA A 112 -30.99 33.16 0.96
CA ALA A 112 -29.73 33.58 1.56
C ALA A 112 -29.99 34.42 2.83
N PHE A 113 -29.30 34.06 3.92
CA PHE A 113 -29.51 34.62 5.24
C PHE A 113 -28.21 34.68 6.04
N ILE A 114 -27.98 35.78 6.76
CA ILE A 114 -26.83 35.92 7.66
C ILE A 114 -27.33 35.74 9.09
N THR A 115 -26.71 34.83 9.83
CA THR A 115 -27.04 34.62 11.25
C THR A 115 -26.53 35.78 12.12
N GLN A 116 -26.98 35.86 13.38
CA GLN A 116 -26.48 36.87 14.34
C GLN A 116 -24.95 36.81 14.54
N LYS A 117 -24.33 35.65 14.28
CA LYS A 117 -22.87 35.46 14.36
C LYS A 117 -22.12 35.86 13.08
N GLY A 118 -22.83 36.38 12.08
CA GLY A 118 -22.24 36.80 10.81
C GLY A 118 -22.01 35.67 9.80
N GLU A 119 -22.55 34.47 10.03
CA GLU A 119 -22.34 33.33 9.13
C GLU A 119 -23.37 33.28 7.99
N GLU A 120 -22.87 33.27 6.76
CA GLU A 120 -23.64 33.04 5.52
C GLU A 120 -24.33 31.68 5.56
N SER A 121 -25.66 31.69 5.41
CA SER A 121 -26.50 30.51 5.60
C SER A 121 -27.67 30.48 4.61
N VAL A 122 -28.30 29.31 4.49
CA VAL A 122 -29.60 29.12 3.84
C VAL A 122 -30.68 29.08 4.92
N MET A 123 -31.60 30.06 4.91
CA MET A 123 -32.81 29.99 5.72
C MET A 123 -33.80 29.04 5.04
N VAL A 124 -33.96 27.84 5.60
CA VAL A 124 -34.67 26.74 4.94
C VAL A 124 -36.17 26.91 5.07
N SER A 125 -36.87 26.76 3.94
CA SER A 125 -38.33 26.77 3.85
C SER A 125 -38.92 25.44 3.40
N ASP A 126 -38.09 24.56 2.81
CA ASP A 126 -38.48 23.22 2.39
C ASP A 126 -37.24 22.30 2.38
N ALA A 127 -37.43 21.02 2.71
CA ALA A 127 -36.37 20.03 2.85
C ALA A 127 -36.86 18.64 2.44
N ILE A 128 -36.11 17.98 1.55
CA ILE A 128 -36.44 16.64 1.06
C ILE A 128 -35.24 15.72 1.28
N MET A 129 -35.52 14.54 1.83
CA MET A 129 -34.54 13.46 1.95
C MET A 129 -34.32 12.83 0.58
N LEU A 130 -33.08 12.86 0.09
CA LEU A 130 -32.72 12.19 -1.17
C LEU A 130 -32.22 10.78 -0.92
N THR A 131 -31.38 10.60 0.10
CA THR A 131 -30.81 9.30 0.46
C THR A 131 -30.53 9.26 1.96
N LYS A 132 -31.16 8.31 2.65
CA LYS A 132 -30.87 8.00 4.04
C LYS A 132 -29.54 7.26 4.17
N SER A 133 -28.63 7.76 4.99
CA SER A 133 -27.40 7.05 5.36
C SER A 133 -27.72 6.06 6.48
N VAL A 134 -27.66 4.76 6.18
CA VAL A 134 -27.91 3.68 7.15
C VAL A 134 -26.68 3.35 7.99
N ALA A 135 -25.48 3.62 7.48
CA ALA A 135 -24.25 3.59 8.24
C ALA A 135 -23.91 5.00 8.76
N GLY A 136 -23.48 5.09 10.02
CA GLY A 136 -22.89 6.31 10.57
C GLY A 136 -21.58 6.66 9.85
N LEU A 137 -21.27 7.95 9.77
CA LEU A 137 -19.93 8.39 9.39
C LEU A 137 -19.01 8.30 10.62
N PRO A 138 -17.71 8.00 10.44
CA PRO A 138 -16.75 8.06 11.53
C PRO A 138 -16.73 9.45 12.19
N ASP A 139 -16.43 9.50 13.48
CA ASP A 139 -16.33 10.76 14.21
C ASP A 139 -15.30 11.70 13.57
N LYS A 140 -15.62 13.00 13.50
CA LYS A 140 -14.74 14.02 12.90
C LYS A 140 -13.37 14.12 13.58
N TRP A 141 -13.27 13.82 14.88
CA TRP A 141 -12.04 13.93 15.65
C TRP A 141 -11.10 12.74 15.48
N HIS A 142 -11.67 11.54 15.33
CA HIS A 142 -10.89 10.31 15.19
C HIS A 142 -10.75 9.87 13.73
N GLY A 143 -11.66 10.23 12.84
CA GLY A 143 -11.62 9.83 11.43
C GLY A 143 -11.44 8.32 11.25
N ILE A 144 -10.85 7.92 10.13
CA ILE A 144 -10.28 6.58 9.98
C ILE A 144 -8.77 6.73 10.15
N GLN A 145 -8.21 6.32 11.29
CA GLN A 145 -6.76 6.37 11.53
C GLN A 145 -6.03 5.25 10.80
N ASP A 146 -6.60 4.04 10.87
CA ASP A 146 -6.04 2.84 10.25
C ASP A 146 -5.93 2.99 8.72
N GLU A 147 -4.71 2.85 8.21
CA GLU A 147 -4.38 3.04 6.79
C GLU A 147 -5.09 2.00 5.90
N GLU A 148 -5.15 0.74 6.34
CA GLU A 148 -5.80 -0.32 5.58
C GLU A 148 -7.30 -0.05 5.44
N THR A 149 -7.96 0.37 6.52
CA THR A 149 -9.37 0.74 6.50
C THR A 149 -9.62 1.96 5.62
N ARG A 150 -8.71 2.95 5.60
CA ARG A 150 -8.78 4.10 4.67
C ARG A 150 -8.75 3.63 3.21
N PHE A 151 -7.87 2.69 2.89
CA PHE A 151 -7.73 2.18 1.53
C PHE A 151 -8.95 1.33 1.12
N ARG A 152 -9.47 0.48 2.02
CA ARG A 152 -10.66 -0.35 1.76
C ARG A 152 -11.94 0.47 1.67
N LYS A 153 -12.11 1.46 2.55
CA LYS A 153 -13.29 2.32 2.60
C LYS A 153 -12.97 3.69 2.01
N ARG A 154 -12.35 3.72 0.83
CA ARG A 154 -11.90 4.99 0.23
C ARG A 154 -13.03 5.99 0.06
N TYR A 155 -14.24 5.54 -0.23
CA TYR A 155 -15.41 6.42 -0.30
C TYR A 155 -15.69 7.16 1.02
N VAL A 156 -15.46 6.54 2.19
CA VAL A 156 -15.55 7.22 3.50
C VAL A 156 -14.32 8.12 3.70
N ASP A 157 -13.15 7.63 3.34
CA ASP A 157 -11.90 8.38 3.43
C ASP A 157 -11.98 9.73 2.68
N MET A 158 -12.46 9.72 1.43
CA MET A 158 -12.68 10.94 0.63
C MET A 158 -13.74 11.88 1.20
N ILE A 159 -14.75 11.34 1.91
CA ILE A 159 -15.74 12.17 2.62
C ILE A 159 -15.07 12.86 3.82
N MET A 160 -14.14 12.20 4.50
CA MET A 160 -13.50 12.76 5.70
C MET A 160 -12.31 13.66 5.36
N ARG A 161 -11.70 13.50 4.19
CA ARG A 161 -10.46 14.17 3.76
C ARG A 161 -10.60 14.81 2.37
N PRO A 162 -11.06 16.08 2.30
CA PRO A 162 -11.25 16.80 1.05
C PRO A 162 -9.98 16.86 0.17
N GLU A 163 -8.80 16.84 0.77
CA GLU A 163 -7.51 16.85 0.09
C GLU A 163 -7.33 15.64 -0.85
N MET A 164 -7.93 14.48 -0.54
CA MET A 164 -7.91 13.31 -1.41
C MET A 164 -8.67 13.56 -2.70
N ARG A 165 -9.82 14.25 -2.61
CA ARG A 165 -10.62 14.62 -3.77
C ARG A 165 -9.86 15.60 -4.64
N GLU A 166 -9.24 16.61 -4.03
CA GLU A 166 -8.45 17.60 -4.75
C GLU A 166 -7.27 16.95 -5.47
N MET A 167 -6.58 16.02 -4.82
CA MET A 167 -5.49 15.25 -5.43
C MET A 167 -5.96 14.46 -6.67
N LEU A 168 -7.13 13.81 -6.63
CA LEU A 168 -7.66 13.09 -7.80
C LEU A 168 -8.05 14.04 -8.95
N VAL A 169 -8.63 15.20 -8.64
CA VAL A 169 -8.88 16.25 -9.64
C VAL A 169 -7.56 16.75 -10.24
N ARG A 170 -6.54 16.95 -9.41
CA ARG A 170 -5.19 17.34 -9.85
C ARG A 170 -4.56 16.30 -10.76
N LYS A 171 -4.71 15.02 -10.43
CA LYS A 171 -4.23 13.90 -11.27
C LYS A 171 -4.93 13.83 -12.62
N SER A 172 -6.24 14.10 -12.66
CA SER A 172 -6.97 14.24 -13.92
C SER A 172 -6.44 15.39 -14.77
N ARG A 173 -6.18 16.57 -14.16
CA ARG A 173 -5.54 17.70 -14.85
C ARG A 173 -4.15 17.36 -15.38
N PHE A 174 -3.33 16.66 -14.60
CA PHE A 174 -2.00 16.21 -14.98
C PHE A 174 -2.02 15.38 -16.26
N TRP A 175 -2.87 14.35 -16.32
CA TRP A 175 -2.99 13.49 -17.50
C TRP A 175 -3.61 14.21 -18.70
N ASN A 176 -4.60 15.08 -18.48
CA ASN A 176 -5.18 15.88 -19.56
C ASN A 176 -4.17 16.88 -20.14
N ALA A 177 -3.30 17.46 -19.32
CA ALA A 177 -2.22 18.33 -19.78
C ALA A 177 -1.22 17.55 -20.63
N MET A 178 -0.87 16.32 -20.24
CA MET A 178 0.03 15.47 -21.02
C MET A 178 -0.57 15.09 -22.37
N ARG A 179 -1.84 14.67 -22.38
CA ARG A 179 -2.58 14.38 -23.62
C ARG A 179 -2.62 15.60 -24.55
N SER A 180 -3.01 16.75 -24.02
CA SER A 180 -3.12 17.99 -24.80
C SER A 180 -1.76 18.42 -25.36
N PHE A 181 -0.70 18.35 -24.55
CA PHE A 181 0.66 18.66 -24.97
C PHE A 181 1.11 17.79 -26.16
N LEU A 182 0.90 16.46 -26.09
CA LEU A 182 1.30 15.56 -27.16
C LEU A 182 0.49 15.80 -28.45
N VAL A 183 -0.82 16.06 -28.33
CA VAL A 183 -1.67 16.43 -29.47
C VAL A 183 -1.20 17.74 -30.12
N GLU A 184 -0.84 18.75 -29.32
CA GLU A 184 -0.29 20.02 -29.80
C GLU A 184 1.08 19.84 -30.48
N GLU A 185 1.88 18.86 -30.03
CA GLU A 185 3.15 18.46 -30.65
C GLU A 185 2.96 17.56 -31.90
N GLY A 186 1.72 17.32 -32.31
CA GLY A 186 1.35 16.59 -33.53
C GLY A 186 1.33 15.07 -33.39
N PHE A 187 1.30 14.54 -32.16
CA PHE A 187 1.08 13.13 -31.92
C PHE A 187 -0.40 12.76 -32.03
N ILE A 188 -0.68 11.56 -32.52
CA ILE A 188 -2.03 10.98 -32.52
C ILE A 188 -2.19 10.01 -31.34
N GLU A 189 -3.30 10.11 -30.61
CA GLU A 189 -3.65 9.15 -29.57
C GLU A 189 -4.16 7.87 -30.24
N VAL A 190 -3.61 6.72 -29.87
CA VAL A 190 -3.99 5.39 -30.40
C VAL A 190 -4.41 4.47 -29.26
N GLU A 191 -5.11 3.39 -29.59
CA GLU A 191 -5.50 2.33 -28.66
C GLU A 191 -4.99 0.99 -29.19
N THR A 192 -4.05 0.37 -28.49
CA THR A 192 -3.53 -0.95 -28.85
C THR A 192 -4.17 -2.06 -28.01
N PRO A 193 -4.03 -3.35 -28.40
CA PRO A 193 -4.58 -4.46 -27.64
C PRO A 193 -4.13 -4.46 -26.16
N VAL A 194 -5.09 -4.67 -25.27
CA VAL A 194 -4.83 -4.91 -23.83
C VAL A 194 -4.59 -6.40 -23.56
N LEU A 195 -5.28 -7.25 -24.32
CA LEU A 195 -5.09 -8.69 -24.33
C LEU A 195 -4.16 -9.06 -25.48
N GLU A 196 -3.01 -9.62 -25.15
CA GLU A 196 -1.95 -9.97 -26.09
C GLU A 196 -1.76 -11.49 -26.12
N SER A 197 -1.52 -12.05 -27.30
CA SER A 197 -1.09 -13.45 -27.44
C SER A 197 0.36 -13.66 -27.01
N THR A 198 1.17 -12.61 -27.12
CA THR A 198 2.59 -12.60 -26.76
C THR A 198 2.89 -11.25 -26.11
N PRO A 199 3.07 -11.20 -24.79
CA PRO A 199 3.36 -9.95 -24.09
C PRO A 199 4.80 -9.54 -24.38
N GLY A 200 5.03 -8.25 -24.60
CA GLY A 200 6.35 -7.72 -24.90
C GLY A 200 6.48 -6.22 -24.71
N GLY A 201 7.66 -5.69 -25.08
CA GLY A 201 7.99 -4.27 -24.92
C GLY A 201 8.41 -3.85 -23.52
N ALA A 202 8.55 -4.81 -22.59
CA ALA A 202 9.11 -4.59 -21.26
C ALA A 202 9.61 -5.91 -20.67
N ASP A 203 10.54 -5.83 -19.72
CA ASP A 203 10.99 -6.97 -18.92
C ASP A 203 10.12 -7.04 -17.65
N ALA A 204 9.05 -7.83 -17.69
CA ALA A 204 8.05 -7.91 -16.64
C ALA A 204 7.24 -9.20 -16.73
N GLN A 205 6.86 -9.76 -15.58
CA GLN A 205 5.96 -10.91 -15.54
C GLN A 205 4.51 -10.48 -15.89
N PRO A 206 3.87 -11.08 -16.91
CA PRO A 206 2.49 -10.74 -17.28
C PRO A 206 1.46 -11.40 -16.35
N PHE A 207 0.25 -10.85 -16.31
CA PHE A 207 -0.93 -11.59 -15.85
C PHE A 207 -1.47 -12.46 -17.00
N ILE A 208 -1.92 -13.66 -16.68
CA ILE A 208 -2.45 -14.63 -17.63
C ILE A 208 -3.96 -14.74 -17.43
N THR A 209 -4.71 -14.81 -18.54
CA THR A 209 -6.14 -15.06 -18.58
C THR A 209 -6.48 -16.02 -19.72
N HIS A 210 -7.74 -16.44 -19.82
CA HIS A 210 -8.18 -17.43 -20.79
C HIS A 210 -9.41 -16.95 -21.57
N HIS A 211 -9.37 -17.07 -22.89
CA HIS A 211 -10.45 -16.67 -23.78
C HIS A 211 -11.32 -17.87 -24.20
N ASN A 212 -12.42 -18.11 -23.46
CA ASN A 212 -13.28 -19.29 -23.62
C ASN A 212 -13.73 -19.62 -25.06
N ALA A 213 -14.09 -18.62 -25.88
CA ALA A 213 -14.62 -18.88 -27.21
C ALA A 213 -13.55 -19.19 -28.27
N LEU A 214 -12.29 -18.85 -27.99
CA LEU A 214 -11.14 -19.13 -28.85
C LEU A 214 -10.32 -20.30 -28.30
N ASP A 215 -10.54 -20.67 -27.04
CA ASP A 215 -9.81 -21.71 -26.30
C ASP A 215 -8.29 -21.46 -26.33
N ILE A 216 -7.90 -20.21 -26.05
CA ILE A 216 -6.50 -19.77 -25.98
C ILE A 216 -6.24 -18.98 -24.71
N ASP A 217 -5.01 -19.09 -24.21
CA ASP A 217 -4.51 -18.22 -23.16
C ASP A 217 -4.09 -16.87 -23.76
N LEU A 218 -4.34 -15.81 -23.00
CA LEU A 218 -3.98 -14.44 -23.33
C LEU A 218 -3.28 -13.80 -22.14
N TYR A 219 -2.51 -12.76 -22.43
CA TYR A 219 -1.73 -12.03 -21.44
C TYR A 219 -2.24 -10.60 -21.36
N LEU A 220 -2.31 -10.03 -20.16
CA LEU A 220 -2.49 -8.58 -20.03
C LEU A 220 -1.17 -7.89 -20.39
N ARG A 221 -1.25 -6.83 -21.20
CA ARG A 221 -0.07 -6.08 -21.67
C ARG A 221 0.80 -5.54 -20.54
N ILE A 222 2.11 -5.65 -20.73
CA ILE A 222 3.16 -5.24 -19.77
C ILE A 222 3.83 -3.89 -20.11
N SER A 223 3.58 -3.39 -21.33
CA SER A 223 3.94 -2.06 -21.85
C SER A 223 2.68 -1.33 -22.32
N MET A 224 2.78 -0.03 -22.59
CA MET A 224 1.69 0.75 -23.19
C MET A 224 1.71 0.61 -24.72
N GLY A 225 1.68 -0.65 -25.17
CA GLY A 225 1.60 -1.00 -26.57
C GLY A 225 2.90 -0.82 -27.35
N GLU A 226 4.09 -0.86 -26.73
CA GLU A 226 5.37 -0.61 -27.41
C GLU A 226 5.50 -1.34 -28.75
N LEU A 227 5.31 -2.66 -28.76
CA LEU A 227 5.46 -3.46 -29.98
C LEU A 227 4.37 -3.13 -31.02
N TRP A 228 3.19 -2.69 -30.58
CA TRP A 228 2.09 -2.30 -31.46
C TRP A 228 2.27 -0.90 -32.04
N GLN A 229 2.69 0.06 -31.23
CA GLN A 229 3.00 1.41 -31.69
C GLN A 229 4.19 1.41 -32.64
N LYS A 230 5.20 0.55 -32.43
CA LYS A 230 6.26 0.31 -33.42
C LYS A 230 5.73 -0.27 -34.74
N ARG A 231 4.74 -1.17 -34.71
CA ARG A 231 4.04 -1.60 -35.94
C ARG A 231 3.33 -0.44 -36.62
N LEU A 232 2.82 0.56 -35.89
CA LEU A 232 2.28 1.78 -36.48
C LEU A 232 3.37 2.63 -37.15
N MET A 233 4.58 2.69 -36.57
CA MET A 233 5.73 3.34 -37.23
C MET A 233 6.07 2.66 -38.57
N VAL A 234 6.05 1.32 -38.61
CA VAL A 234 6.19 0.54 -39.87
C VAL A 234 5.07 0.87 -40.86
N ALA A 235 3.85 1.07 -40.37
CA ALA A 235 2.70 1.43 -41.20
C ALA A 235 2.73 2.88 -41.72
N GLY A 236 3.71 3.69 -41.32
CA GLY A 236 3.90 5.07 -41.79
C GLY A 236 3.25 6.15 -40.92
N PHE A 237 2.91 5.85 -39.67
CA PHE A 237 2.57 6.89 -38.70
C PHE A 237 3.84 7.57 -38.17
N ASP A 238 3.92 8.89 -38.23
CA ASP A 238 5.12 9.63 -37.79
C ASP A 238 5.20 9.82 -36.27
N LYS A 239 4.06 9.98 -35.60
CA LYS A 239 3.99 10.30 -34.17
C LYS A 239 2.75 9.70 -33.53
N THR A 240 2.91 8.67 -32.69
CA THR A 240 1.81 8.04 -31.94
C THR A 240 2.05 8.15 -30.45
N PHE A 241 0.99 8.19 -29.67
CA PHE A 241 1.06 7.93 -28.24
C PHE A 241 -0.17 7.16 -27.78
N GLU A 242 -0.03 6.44 -26.68
CA GLU A 242 -1.15 5.86 -25.95
C GLU A 242 -1.03 6.22 -24.48
N LEU A 243 -2.17 6.53 -23.85
CA LEU A 243 -2.31 6.79 -22.42
C LEU A 243 -3.41 5.89 -21.86
N GLY A 244 -3.01 4.85 -21.12
CA GLY A 244 -3.94 3.82 -20.67
C GLY A 244 -3.45 3.04 -19.46
N ARG A 245 -4.08 1.89 -19.21
CA ARG A 245 -3.71 0.95 -18.13
C ARG A 245 -2.77 -0.13 -18.66
N GLN A 246 -1.72 -0.44 -17.90
CA GLN A 246 -0.87 -1.61 -18.11
C GLN A 246 -0.77 -2.43 -16.83
N PHE A 247 -0.33 -3.67 -16.98
CA PHE A 247 -0.42 -4.68 -15.94
C PHE A 247 0.89 -5.42 -15.79
N ARG A 248 1.45 -5.44 -14.59
CA ARG A 248 2.68 -6.19 -14.27
C ARG A 248 2.47 -6.99 -13.00
N ASN A 249 2.69 -8.30 -13.09
CA ASN A 249 2.50 -9.24 -12.00
C ASN A 249 3.75 -9.31 -11.12
N GLU A 250 4.08 -8.17 -10.51
CA GLU A 250 5.32 -7.94 -9.77
C GLU A 250 5.06 -7.53 -8.31
N GLY A 251 6.14 -7.32 -7.57
CA GLY A 251 6.15 -6.98 -6.16
C GLY A 251 5.42 -5.69 -5.73
N ILE A 252 4.91 -5.77 -4.51
CA ILE A 252 4.39 -4.74 -3.60
C ILE A 252 5.38 -3.65 -3.16
N SER A 253 5.36 -2.38 -3.62
CA SER A 253 6.22 -1.34 -3.00
C SER A 253 5.59 0.06 -2.95
N PRO A 254 6.20 1.03 -2.25
CA PRO A 254 5.72 2.43 -2.23
C PRO A 254 5.72 3.11 -3.61
N GLU A 255 6.42 2.55 -4.60
CA GLU A 255 6.57 3.11 -5.95
C GLU A 255 5.86 2.30 -7.04
N HIS A 256 5.44 1.07 -6.75
CA HIS A 256 4.95 0.13 -7.76
C HIS A 256 3.52 -0.31 -7.46
N LEU A 257 2.66 -0.20 -8.49
CA LEU A 257 1.34 -0.81 -8.55
C LEU A 257 1.36 -1.88 -9.64
N GLN A 258 0.46 -2.85 -9.53
CA GLN A 258 0.35 -3.96 -10.47
C GLN A 258 -0.54 -3.60 -11.66
N ASP A 259 -1.52 -2.72 -11.46
CA ASP A 259 -2.36 -2.14 -12.50
C ASP A 259 -2.21 -0.61 -12.46
N TYR A 260 -1.52 -0.03 -13.44
CA TYR A 260 -1.20 1.40 -13.38
C TYR A 260 -1.29 2.11 -14.71
N THR A 261 -1.51 3.41 -14.61
CA THR A 261 -1.62 4.31 -15.75
C THR A 261 -0.23 4.66 -16.25
N GLN A 262 0.00 4.49 -17.55
CA GLN A 262 1.25 4.82 -18.23
C GLN A 262 0.92 5.53 -19.54
N MET A 263 1.79 6.45 -19.93
CA MET A 263 1.85 7.02 -21.28
C MET A 263 3.11 6.50 -21.95
N GLU A 264 2.99 6.01 -23.18
CA GLU A 264 4.12 5.81 -24.09
C GLU A 264 3.87 6.54 -25.40
N PHE A 265 4.91 7.20 -25.94
CA PHE A 265 4.89 7.78 -27.28
C PHE A 265 6.00 7.19 -28.14
N TYR A 266 5.79 7.21 -29.46
CA TYR A 266 6.77 6.86 -30.48
C TYR A 266 6.81 7.97 -31.53
N TRP A 267 8.00 8.45 -31.82
CA TRP A 267 8.26 9.55 -32.74
C TRP A 267 9.26 9.13 -33.82
N GLY A 268 8.74 8.89 -35.02
CA GLY A 268 9.50 8.62 -36.23
C GLY A 268 10.43 9.77 -36.63
N TYR A 269 11.56 9.39 -37.20
CA TYR A 269 12.70 10.22 -37.59
C TYR A 269 13.40 10.97 -36.44
N ALA A 270 13.02 10.71 -35.18
CA ALA A 270 13.66 11.27 -34.00
C ALA A 270 14.63 10.28 -33.34
N ASN A 271 15.59 10.80 -32.60
CA ASN A 271 16.48 10.00 -31.75
C ASN A 271 16.29 10.35 -30.26
N TYR A 272 17.03 9.65 -29.40
CA TYR A 272 16.97 9.84 -27.95
C TYR A 272 17.22 11.30 -27.49
N ARG A 273 18.02 12.10 -28.23
CA ARG A 273 18.28 13.52 -27.92
C ARG A 273 17.07 14.39 -28.19
N ASP A 274 16.34 14.11 -29.26
CA ASP A 274 15.08 14.78 -29.56
C ASP A 274 14.02 14.41 -28.53
N GLY A 275 13.98 13.13 -28.13
CA GLY A 275 13.17 12.63 -27.02
C GLY A 275 13.43 13.39 -25.72
N MET A 276 14.68 13.56 -25.31
CA MET A 276 15.06 14.31 -24.10
C MET A 276 14.49 15.74 -24.11
N LYS A 277 14.63 16.46 -25.22
CA LYS A 277 14.12 17.84 -25.36
C LYS A 277 12.60 17.90 -25.26
N LEU A 278 11.91 16.95 -25.89
CA LEU A 278 10.44 16.87 -25.83
C LEU A 278 9.97 16.56 -24.41
N VAL A 279 10.59 15.58 -23.76
CA VAL A 279 10.26 15.13 -22.40
C VAL A 279 10.47 16.24 -21.37
N GLU A 280 11.56 17.01 -21.45
CA GLU A 280 11.78 18.16 -20.57
C GLU A 280 10.65 19.19 -20.68
N ARG A 281 10.27 19.56 -21.92
CA ARG A 281 9.15 20.50 -22.15
C ARG A 281 7.81 19.93 -21.66
N MET A 282 7.55 18.66 -21.95
CA MET A 282 6.33 17.96 -21.54
C MET A 282 6.18 17.95 -20.02
N TYR A 283 7.24 17.59 -19.29
CA TYR A 283 7.20 17.53 -17.83
C TYR A 283 6.96 18.91 -17.24
N LYS A 284 7.70 19.94 -17.69
CA LYS A 284 7.49 21.33 -17.25
C LYS A 284 6.04 21.77 -17.49
N HIS A 285 5.49 21.49 -18.67
CA HIS A 285 4.10 21.82 -19.01
C HIS A 285 3.10 21.12 -18.08
N CYS A 286 3.16 19.79 -17.98
CA CYS A 286 2.22 18.99 -17.18
C CYS A 286 2.27 19.34 -15.70
N ILE A 287 3.48 19.53 -15.15
CA ILE A 287 3.68 19.91 -13.76
C ILE A 287 3.10 21.30 -13.49
N MET A 288 3.36 22.28 -14.37
CA MET A 288 2.81 23.62 -14.23
C MET A 288 1.27 23.62 -14.28
N GLN A 289 0.66 22.90 -15.23
CA GLN A 289 -0.80 22.83 -15.36
C GLN A 289 -1.47 22.14 -14.16
N ALA A 290 -0.83 21.12 -13.59
CA ALA A 290 -1.40 20.38 -12.46
C ALA A 290 -1.12 21.05 -11.11
N PHE A 291 0.07 21.61 -10.90
CA PHE A 291 0.54 22.08 -9.59
C PHE A 291 0.72 23.59 -9.49
N GLY A 292 0.76 24.32 -10.61
CA GLY A 292 1.00 25.77 -10.64
C GLY A 292 2.40 26.19 -10.19
N ARG A 293 3.35 25.25 -10.10
CA ARG A 293 4.73 25.46 -9.65
C ARG A 293 5.67 24.40 -10.25
N LEU A 294 6.97 24.67 -10.25
CA LEU A 294 8.02 23.76 -10.75
C LEU A 294 9.06 23.35 -9.69
N GLN A 295 8.92 23.83 -8.46
CA GLN A 295 9.86 23.58 -7.36
C GLN A 295 9.18 22.74 -6.28
N PHE A 296 9.83 21.68 -5.82
CA PHE A 296 9.30 20.69 -4.89
C PHE A 296 10.36 20.21 -3.91
N THR A 297 9.95 19.83 -2.71
CA THR A 297 10.73 18.97 -1.83
C THR A 297 10.18 17.55 -1.97
N ILE A 298 10.98 16.59 -2.44
CA ILE A 298 10.58 15.20 -2.67
C ILE A 298 11.59 14.29 -2.01
N ARG A 299 11.18 13.46 -1.05
CA ARG A 299 12.07 12.58 -0.27
C ARG A 299 13.26 13.30 0.37
N GLY A 300 13.05 14.55 0.78
CA GLY A 300 14.09 15.42 1.34
C GLY A 300 15.03 16.06 0.31
N PHE A 301 14.87 15.81 -0.99
CA PHE A 301 15.60 16.53 -2.04
C PHE A 301 14.83 17.77 -2.48
N GLU A 302 15.56 18.88 -2.66
CA GLU A 302 15.05 20.07 -3.35
C GLU A 302 15.14 19.85 -4.87
N VAL A 303 13.99 19.71 -5.51
CA VAL A 303 13.83 19.40 -6.93
C VAL A 303 13.28 20.63 -7.66
N ASN A 304 14.03 21.14 -8.63
CA ASN A 304 13.62 22.29 -9.44
C ASN A 304 13.52 21.92 -10.92
N PHE A 305 12.29 21.79 -11.41
CA PHE A 305 12.00 21.47 -12.80
C PHE A 305 12.18 22.64 -13.75
N ASP A 306 12.35 23.87 -13.29
CA ASP A 306 12.49 25.06 -14.14
C ASP A 306 13.89 25.21 -14.75
N GLN A 307 14.89 24.54 -14.15
CA GLN A 307 16.27 24.60 -14.61
C GLN A 307 16.53 23.65 -15.80
N PRO A 308 17.61 23.86 -16.57
CA PRO A 308 18.10 22.85 -17.51
C PRO A 308 18.47 21.57 -16.77
N TRP A 309 18.04 20.42 -17.29
CA TRP A 309 18.30 19.13 -16.65
C TRP A 309 19.71 18.66 -16.97
N LYS A 310 20.46 18.27 -15.93
CA LYS A 310 21.83 17.80 -16.10
C LYS A 310 21.84 16.43 -16.76
N GLU A 311 22.83 16.19 -17.61
CA GLU A 311 23.15 14.86 -18.10
C GLU A 311 24.11 14.17 -17.14
N ILE A 312 23.80 12.93 -16.78
CA ILE A 312 24.61 12.07 -15.94
C ILE A 312 25.00 10.88 -16.80
N ASP A 313 26.31 10.67 -16.95
CA ASP A 313 26.83 9.48 -17.59
C ASP A 313 26.76 8.30 -16.61
N TYR A 314 26.11 7.21 -17.03
CA TYR A 314 25.94 6.01 -16.22
C TYR A 314 27.29 5.44 -15.75
N VAL A 315 28.22 5.27 -16.69
CA VAL A 315 29.50 4.58 -16.47
C VAL A 315 30.38 5.44 -15.58
N GLU A 316 30.49 6.74 -15.88
CA GLU A 316 31.25 7.67 -15.04
C GLU A 316 30.66 7.79 -13.64
N ALA A 317 29.33 7.81 -13.51
CA ALA A 317 28.69 7.89 -12.19
C ALA A 317 29.00 6.66 -11.33
N VAL A 318 28.96 5.45 -11.91
CA VAL A 318 29.33 4.23 -11.17
C VAL A 318 30.83 4.20 -10.88
N GLN A 319 31.68 4.60 -11.83
CA GLN A 319 33.13 4.67 -11.65
C GLN A 319 33.52 5.65 -10.53
N ASN A 320 32.93 6.84 -10.52
CA ASN A 320 33.25 7.88 -9.53
C ASN A 320 32.77 7.50 -8.12
N GLU A 321 31.60 6.87 -8.02
CA GLU A 321 30.98 6.55 -6.73
C GLU A 321 31.50 5.24 -6.13
N LEU A 322 31.71 4.21 -6.96
CA LEU A 322 32.05 2.86 -6.51
C LEU A 322 33.47 2.42 -6.89
N GLY A 323 34.19 3.21 -7.69
CA GLY A 323 35.56 2.91 -8.12
C GLY A 323 35.69 1.79 -9.14
N ILE A 324 34.59 1.40 -9.80
CA ILE A 324 34.54 0.29 -10.76
C ILE A 324 34.01 0.75 -12.12
N ASN A 325 34.74 0.41 -13.19
CA ASN A 325 34.30 0.69 -14.55
C ASN A 325 33.45 -0.48 -15.01
N VAL A 326 32.14 -0.30 -15.06
CA VAL A 326 31.20 -1.37 -15.42
C VAL A 326 31.37 -1.88 -16.85
N LEU A 327 32.01 -1.12 -17.75
CA LEU A 327 32.30 -1.58 -19.10
C LEU A 327 33.49 -2.55 -19.14
N ASP A 328 34.54 -2.25 -18.38
CA ASP A 328 35.80 -3.00 -18.46
C ASP A 328 35.93 -4.08 -17.38
N ALA A 329 35.15 -3.99 -16.29
CA ALA A 329 35.20 -4.93 -15.18
C ALA A 329 34.77 -6.35 -15.58
N SER A 330 35.44 -7.37 -15.04
CA SER A 330 35.05 -8.77 -15.19
C SER A 330 33.79 -9.10 -14.37
N ASN A 331 33.14 -10.23 -14.67
CA ASN A 331 31.97 -10.67 -13.90
C ASN A 331 32.34 -10.97 -12.43
N GLU A 332 33.54 -11.50 -12.19
CA GLU A 332 34.06 -11.73 -10.84
C GLU A 332 34.27 -10.41 -10.09
N GLU A 333 34.75 -9.37 -10.76
CA GLU A 333 34.94 -8.04 -10.17
C GLU A 333 33.61 -7.38 -9.81
N LEU A 334 32.62 -7.44 -10.70
CA LEU A 334 31.26 -6.97 -10.45
C LEU A 334 30.63 -7.73 -9.27
N GLN A 335 30.72 -9.06 -9.26
CA GLN A 335 30.18 -9.88 -8.19
C GLN A 335 30.86 -9.60 -6.84
N ARG A 336 32.18 -9.44 -6.84
CA ARG A 336 32.94 -9.04 -5.64
C ARG A 336 32.46 -7.69 -5.13
N LYS A 337 32.23 -6.72 -6.02
CA LYS A 337 31.75 -5.40 -5.62
C LYS A 337 30.34 -5.43 -5.05
N CYS A 338 29.43 -6.23 -5.64
CA CYS A 338 28.11 -6.46 -5.07
C CYS A 338 28.20 -7.06 -3.66
N LYS A 339 29.04 -8.08 -3.46
CA LYS A 339 29.25 -8.72 -2.14
C LYS A 339 29.85 -7.76 -1.12
N GLU A 340 30.84 -6.95 -1.51
CA GLU A 340 31.45 -5.91 -0.65
C GLU A 340 30.41 -4.91 -0.13
N LEU A 341 29.43 -4.56 -0.97
CA LEU A 341 28.34 -3.63 -0.64
C LEU A 341 27.13 -4.31 0.00
N GLY A 342 27.18 -5.63 0.27
CA GLY A 342 26.06 -6.39 0.82
C GLY A 342 24.83 -6.46 -0.10
N LEU A 343 25.04 -6.37 -1.42
CA LEU A 343 23.99 -6.40 -2.43
C LEU A 343 23.76 -7.83 -2.93
N ASN A 344 22.50 -8.25 -2.96
CA ASN A 344 22.05 -9.52 -3.52
C ASN A 344 21.32 -9.25 -4.85
N PRO A 345 22.00 -9.34 -6.01
CA PRO A 345 21.33 -9.22 -7.30
C PRO A 345 20.35 -10.39 -7.48
N GLU A 346 19.22 -10.15 -8.14
CA GLU A 346 18.18 -11.17 -8.40
C GLU A 346 18.73 -12.38 -9.16
N THR A 347 19.60 -12.13 -10.14
CA THR A 347 20.38 -13.15 -10.85
C THR A 347 21.85 -12.71 -10.96
N ASN A 348 22.78 -13.67 -11.08
CA ASN A 348 24.21 -13.38 -11.27
C ASN A 348 24.56 -13.01 -12.74
N THR A 349 23.59 -12.49 -13.51
CA THR A 349 23.85 -12.00 -14.86
C THR A 349 24.60 -10.68 -14.82
N ARG A 350 25.45 -10.42 -15.83
CA ARG A 350 26.25 -9.18 -15.91
C ARG A 350 25.37 -7.93 -15.84
N GLY A 351 24.30 -7.89 -16.63
CA GLY A 351 23.34 -6.78 -16.65
C GLY A 351 22.71 -6.52 -15.27
N ARG A 352 22.18 -7.55 -14.60
CA ARG A 352 21.57 -7.37 -13.27
C ARG A 352 22.56 -6.92 -12.21
N MET A 353 23.82 -7.36 -12.27
CA MET A 353 24.87 -6.85 -11.38
C MET A 353 25.16 -5.36 -11.63
N ILE A 354 25.30 -4.96 -12.90
CA ILE A 354 25.54 -3.57 -13.29
C ILE A 354 24.38 -2.65 -12.86
N ASP A 355 23.13 -3.07 -13.08
CA ASP A 355 21.93 -2.34 -12.64
C ASP A 355 21.83 -2.26 -11.10
N THR A 356 22.18 -3.34 -10.40
CA THR A 356 22.18 -3.37 -8.93
C THR A 356 23.19 -2.38 -8.34
N LEU A 357 24.39 -2.27 -8.92
CA LEU A 357 25.39 -1.27 -8.53
C LEU A 357 24.88 0.16 -8.79
N TRP A 358 24.30 0.40 -9.96
CA TRP A 358 23.71 1.70 -10.29
C TRP A 358 22.57 2.11 -9.35
N LYS A 359 21.71 1.16 -8.96
CA LYS A 359 20.63 1.39 -7.98
C LYS A 359 21.15 1.93 -6.63
N VAL A 360 22.40 1.67 -6.27
CA VAL A 360 23.05 2.27 -5.09
C VAL A 360 23.46 3.71 -5.37
N CYS A 361 24.12 3.96 -6.50
CA CYS A 361 24.58 5.29 -6.89
C CYS A 361 23.42 6.28 -7.03
N ARG A 362 22.34 5.87 -7.70
CA ARG A 362 21.22 6.78 -8.05
C ARG A 362 20.51 7.38 -6.84
N LYS A 363 20.52 6.71 -5.68
CA LYS A 363 19.84 7.18 -4.45
C LYS A 363 20.31 8.55 -3.97
N LYS A 364 21.50 8.99 -4.39
CA LYS A 364 22.10 10.28 -4.00
C LYS A 364 21.76 11.43 -4.98
N ILE A 365 21.08 11.13 -6.10
CA ILE A 365 20.82 12.07 -7.18
C ILE A 365 19.45 12.73 -6.98
N GLY A 366 19.43 14.02 -6.66
CA GLY A 366 18.18 14.78 -6.44
C GLY A 366 17.36 15.03 -7.72
N GLY A 367 18.02 15.30 -8.85
CA GLY A 367 17.35 15.62 -10.11
C GLY A 367 16.58 16.95 -10.12
N PRO A 368 15.82 17.26 -11.18
CA PRO A 368 15.67 16.41 -12.37
C PRO A 368 16.96 16.32 -13.18
N ALA A 369 17.25 15.12 -13.70
CA ALA A 369 18.42 14.85 -14.52
C ALA A 369 18.10 13.78 -15.56
N PHE A 370 18.87 13.75 -16.63
CA PHE A 370 18.87 12.68 -17.62
C PHE A 370 20.06 11.75 -17.38
N LEU A 371 19.81 10.47 -17.14
CA LEU A 371 20.83 9.43 -17.19
C LEU A 371 21.02 9.00 -18.63
N ILE A 372 22.25 8.94 -19.13
CA ILE A 372 22.57 8.50 -20.49
C ILE A 372 23.73 7.50 -20.48
N ASN A 373 24.08 6.98 -21.66
CA ASN A 373 25.23 6.09 -21.86
C ASN A 373 25.10 4.79 -21.05
N HIS A 374 23.91 4.18 -21.12
CA HIS A 374 23.65 2.89 -20.51
C HIS A 374 24.48 1.80 -21.21
N PRO A 375 25.10 0.87 -20.46
CA PRO A 375 25.67 -0.35 -21.03
C PRO A 375 24.61 -1.16 -21.79
N VAL A 376 25.04 -1.85 -22.86
CA VAL A 376 24.15 -2.68 -23.69
C VAL A 376 23.53 -3.82 -22.89
N GLU A 377 24.25 -4.36 -21.91
CA GLU A 377 23.82 -5.48 -21.07
C GLU A 377 22.61 -5.17 -20.18
N VAL A 378 22.28 -3.89 -19.97
CA VAL A 378 21.10 -3.45 -19.20
C VAL A 378 19.97 -2.89 -20.07
N SER A 379 20.11 -2.95 -21.41
CA SER A 379 19.20 -2.27 -22.35
C SER A 379 18.90 -3.12 -23.60
N PRO A 380 18.14 -4.22 -23.47
CA PRO A 380 17.93 -5.18 -24.55
C PRO A 380 17.13 -4.62 -25.73
N LEU A 381 16.38 -3.54 -25.59
CA LEU A 381 15.56 -2.98 -26.68
C LEU A 381 16.14 -1.70 -27.31
N SER A 382 17.20 -1.15 -26.73
CA SER A 382 17.75 0.12 -27.18
C SER A 382 18.80 -0.06 -28.28
N LYS A 383 18.81 0.87 -29.23
CA LYS A 383 19.78 0.88 -30.31
C LYS A 383 21.20 1.14 -29.78
N ARG A 384 22.18 0.37 -30.25
CA ARG A 384 23.59 0.58 -29.90
C ARG A 384 24.07 1.92 -30.43
N LYS A 385 24.98 2.56 -29.70
CA LYS A 385 25.65 3.77 -30.19
C LYS A 385 26.59 3.44 -31.35
N PRO A 386 26.59 4.24 -32.43
CA PRO A 386 27.54 4.06 -33.52
C PRO A 386 29.00 4.19 -33.09
N GLU A 387 29.31 5.07 -32.13
CA GLU A 387 30.69 5.38 -31.72
C GLU A 387 31.27 4.39 -30.72
N ASP A 388 30.46 3.83 -29.81
CA ASP A 388 30.84 2.76 -28.89
C ASP A 388 29.69 1.75 -28.75
N PRO A 389 29.74 0.62 -29.47
CA PRO A 389 28.67 -0.38 -29.46
C PRO A 389 28.45 -1.08 -28.12
N ARG A 390 29.31 -0.87 -27.12
CA ARG A 390 29.10 -1.34 -25.73
C ARG A 390 28.02 -0.52 -25.01
N LEU A 391 27.65 0.63 -25.57
CA LEU A 391 26.65 1.55 -25.04
C LEU A 391 25.43 1.63 -25.96
N VAL A 392 24.32 2.10 -25.40
CA VAL A 392 23.07 2.33 -26.15
C VAL A 392 22.61 3.80 -26.10
N GLU A 393 21.82 4.17 -27.09
CA GLU A 393 21.11 5.45 -27.17
C GLU A 393 19.84 5.43 -26.31
N ARG A 394 20.02 5.37 -24.98
CA ARG A 394 18.96 5.36 -23.98
C ARG A 394 19.12 6.50 -23.00
N PHE A 395 18.00 7.12 -22.61
CA PHE A 395 17.91 8.08 -21.53
C PHE A 395 16.88 7.67 -20.47
N GLN A 396 17.17 7.95 -19.19
CA GLN A 396 16.19 7.87 -18.11
C GLN A 396 16.04 9.23 -17.43
N VAL A 397 14.82 9.59 -17.03
CA VAL A 397 14.59 10.76 -16.19
C VAL A 397 14.79 10.36 -14.74
N LEU A 398 15.67 11.04 -14.02
CA LEU A 398 15.90 10.83 -12.59
C LEU A 398 15.32 11.96 -11.76
N VAL A 399 14.53 11.64 -10.74
CA VAL A 399 13.99 12.58 -9.76
C VAL A 399 14.03 11.95 -8.37
N ALA A 400 14.60 12.65 -7.40
CA ALA A 400 14.69 12.25 -5.99
C ALA A 400 15.17 10.79 -5.81
N GLY A 401 16.25 10.46 -6.51
CA GLY A 401 16.91 9.16 -6.46
C GLY A 401 16.16 7.99 -7.11
N SER A 402 15.09 8.26 -7.86
CA SER A 402 14.35 7.24 -8.61
C SER A 402 14.16 7.61 -10.08
N GLU A 403 13.96 6.59 -10.89
CA GLU A 403 13.60 6.71 -12.31
C GLU A 403 12.16 7.21 -12.42
N GLN A 404 11.91 8.22 -13.25
CA GLN A 404 10.58 8.78 -13.50
C GLN A 404 10.24 8.83 -14.99
N GLY A 405 10.94 8.07 -15.82
CA GLY A 405 10.68 7.94 -17.25
C GLY A 405 11.86 7.26 -17.94
N ASN A 406 11.57 6.54 -19.01
CA ASN A 406 12.55 5.77 -19.78
C ASN A 406 12.31 6.02 -21.26
N GLY A 407 13.35 6.34 -22.03
CA GLY A 407 13.24 6.51 -23.48
C GLY A 407 14.53 6.17 -24.19
N TYR A 408 14.43 5.88 -25.48
CA TYR A 408 15.57 5.43 -26.28
C TYR A 408 15.34 5.67 -27.76
N SER A 409 16.44 5.72 -28.52
CA SER A 409 16.40 5.45 -29.95
C SER A 409 16.07 3.97 -30.12
N GLU A 410 14.98 3.70 -30.83
CA GLU A 410 14.42 2.37 -30.98
C GLU A 410 15.29 1.48 -31.86
N LEU A 411 15.43 0.22 -31.44
CA LEU A 411 16.03 -0.80 -32.28
C LEU A 411 15.10 -1.10 -33.46
N ASN A 412 15.56 -0.76 -34.66
CA ASN A 412 14.83 -0.96 -35.91
C ASN A 412 15.53 -1.95 -36.87
N ASP A 413 16.63 -2.57 -36.42
CA ASP A 413 17.30 -3.63 -37.16
C ASP A 413 16.65 -4.98 -36.83
N PRO A 414 15.97 -5.64 -37.78
CA PRO A 414 15.28 -6.90 -37.52
C PRO A 414 16.23 -8.05 -37.19
N PHE A 415 17.50 -8.01 -37.63
CA PHE A 415 18.47 -9.07 -37.35
C PHE A 415 18.99 -8.98 -35.92
N ASP A 416 19.34 -7.78 -35.45
CA ASP A 416 19.71 -7.54 -34.04
C ASP A 416 18.51 -7.83 -33.13
N GLN A 417 17.29 -7.42 -33.52
CA GLN A 417 16.10 -7.69 -32.71
C GLN A 417 15.81 -9.20 -32.57
N GLU A 418 15.99 -9.99 -33.63
CA GLU A 418 15.84 -11.45 -33.59
C GLU A 418 16.90 -12.08 -32.66
N GLU A 419 18.18 -11.70 -32.78
CA GLU A 419 19.27 -12.18 -31.91
C GLU A 419 18.96 -11.92 -30.43
N ARG A 420 18.46 -10.72 -30.11
CA ARG A 420 18.10 -10.37 -28.73
C ARG A 420 16.90 -11.15 -28.21
N PHE A 421 15.90 -11.43 -29.04
CA PHE A 421 14.81 -12.31 -28.62
C PHE A 421 15.26 -13.74 -28.39
N GLU A 422 16.20 -14.26 -29.20
CA GLU A 422 16.79 -15.57 -28.95
C GLU A 422 17.56 -15.61 -27.62
N GLU A 423 18.29 -14.55 -27.27
CA GLU A 423 18.95 -14.41 -25.97
C GLU A 423 17.93 -14.38 -24.81
N GLN A 424 16.85 -13.60 -24.93
CA GLN A 424 15.78 -13.54 -23.94
C GLN A 424 15.06 -14.89 -23.79
N ALA A 425 14.81 -15.60 -24.88
CA ALA A 425 14.24 -16.95 -24.84
C ALA A 425 15.13 -17.92 -24.06
N LYS A 426 16.45 -17.88 -24.27
CA LYS A 426 17.42 -18.68 -23.49
C LYS A 426 17.40 -18.31 -22.00
N MET A 427 17.29 -17.02 -21.66
CA MET A 427 17.15 -16.58 -20.27
C MET A 427 15.88 -17.12 -19.62
N ARG A 428 14.76 -17.12 -20.37
CA ARG A 428 13.49 -17.66 -19.91
C ARG A 428 13.52 -19.17 -19.70
N GLU A 429 14.14 -19.92 -20.61
CA GLU A 429 14.41 -21.35 -20.45
C GLU A 429 15.29 -21.65 -19.23
N ALA A 430 16.20 -20.73 -18.90
CA ALA A 430 17.04 -20.78 -17.70
C ALA A 430 16.32 -20.34 -16.40
N GLY A 431 15.04 -19.96 -16.47
CA GLY A 431 14.19 -19.64 -15.32
C GLY A 431 13.94 -18.15 -15.07
N ASP A 432 14.35 -17.25 -15.96
CA ASP A 432 13.99 -15.83 -15.87
C ASP A 432 12.56 -15.59 -16.37
N ASN A 433 11.60 -15.49 -15.44
CA ASN A 433 10.19 -15.29 -15.78
C ASN A 433 9.86 -13.87 -16.30
N GLU A 434 10.80 -12.91 -16.18
CA GLU A 434 10.64 -11.53 -16.67
C GLU A 434 11.16 -11.36 -18.10
N ALA A 435 11.99 -12.28 -18.57
CA ALA A 435 12.56 -12.24 -19.93
C ALA A 435 11.46 -12.30 -21.00
N GLN A 436 11.62 -11.49 -22.05
CA GLN A 436 10.57 -11.28 -23.06
C GLN A 436 10.29 -12.55 -23.86
N MET A 437 9.02 -12.71 -24.25
CA MET A 437 8.63 -13.77 -25.18
C MET A 437 8.98 -13.37 -26.61
N HIS A 438 9.40 -14.35 -27.42
CA HIS A 438 9.73 -14.09 -28.81
C HIS A 438 8.47 -13.80 -29.63
N ASP A 439 8.33 -12.55 -30.09
CA ASP A 439 7.25 -12.12 -30.99
C ASP A 439 7.75 -12.12 -32.45
N ALA A 440 7.56 -13.25 -33.12
CA ALA A 440 7.96 -13.45 -34.52
C ALA A 440 7.21 -12.51 -35.49
N ASP A 441 5.97 -12.12 -35.18
CA ASP A 441 5.19 -11.19 -35.99
C ASP A 441 5.77 -9.77 -35.89
N PHE A 442 6.21 -9.36 -34.70
CA PHE A 442 6.89 -8.08 -34.53
C PHE A 442 8.19 -8.01 -35.33
N VAL A 443 9.01 -9.07 -35.31
CA VAL A 443 10.22 -9.12 -36.13
C VAL A 443 9.87 -9.11 -37.62
N ALA A 444 8.80 -9.79 -38.03
CA ALA A 444 8.30 -9.72 -39.41
C ALA A 444 7.89 -8.29 -39.81
N ALA A 445 7.27 -7.53 -38.92
CA ALA A 445 6.97 -6.12 -39.14
C ALA A 445 8.24 -5.28 -39.31
N LEU A 446 9.27 -5.50 -38.46
CA LEU A 446 10.55 -4.79 -38.63
C LEU A 446 11.24 -5.12 -39.97
N LYS A 447 11.08 -6.35 -40.49
CA LYS A 447 11.57 -6.75 -41.82
C LYS A 447 10.88 -5.99 -42.97
N VAL A 448 9.67 -5.45 -42.77
CA VAL A 448 9.02 -4.53 -43.74
C VAL A 448 9.71 -3.16 -43.75
N GLY A 449 10.20 -2.72 -42.58
CA GLY A 449 11.00 -1.51 -42.42
C GLY A 449 10.36 -0.51 -41.46
N MET A 450 10.97 -0.33 -40.29
CA MET A 450 10.61 0.72 -39.35
C MET A 450 11.57 1.91 -39.49
N PRO A 451 11.08 3.16 -39.61
CA PRO A 451 11.96 4.32 -39.63
C PRO A 451 12.75 4.44 -38.31
N PRO A 452 13.91 5.14 -38.31
CA PRO A 452 14.53 5.54 -37.05
C PRO A 452 13.50 6.22 -36.16
N THR A 453 13.35 5.78 -34.91
CA THR A 453 12.26 6.21 -34.04
C THR A 453 12.80 6.46 -32.65
N CYS A 454 12.25 7.43 -31.93
CA CYS A 454 12.44 7.58 -30.49
C CYS A 454 11.17 7.15 -29.76
N GLY A 455 11.29 6.28 -28.77
CA GLY A 455 10.21 5.96 -27.84
C GLY A 455 10.47 6.51 -26.44
N PHE A 456 9.40 6.71 -25.68
CA PHE A 456 9.47 7.13 -24.28
C PHE A 456 8.23 6.70 -23.50
N GLY A 457 8.43 6.23 -22.28
CA GLY A 457 7.38 5.86 -21.34
C GLY A 457 7.48 6.57 -19.99
N VAL A 458 6.34 6.96 -19.42
CA VAL A 458 6.20 7.49 -18.05
C VAL A 458 4.92 7.00 -17.39
N SER A 459 5.04 6.54 -16.14
CA SER A 459 3.90 6.08 -15.35
C SER A 459 3.34 7.16 -14.40
N GLU A 460 2.19 6.86 -13.81
CA GLU A 460 1.58 7.67 -12.74
C GLU A 460 2.47 7.84 -11.50
N ARG A 461 3.60 7.13 -11.41
CA ARG A 461 4.63 7.30 -10.38
C ARG A 461 5.16 8.73 -10.34
N LEU A 462 5.30 9.39 -11.49
CA LEU A 462 5.73 10.80 -11.55
C LEU A 462 4.78 11.69 -10.74
N PHE A 463 3.47 11.49 -10.88
CA PHE A 463 2.48 12.24 -10.11
C PHE A 463 2.61 11.98 -8.61
N SER A 464 2.80 10.73 -8.17
CA SER A 464 2.97 10.42 -6.75
C SER A 464 4.27 10.98 -6.16
N PHE A 465 5.34 11.04 -6.95
CA PHE A 465 6.59 11.70 -6.55
C PHE A 465 6.40 13.21 -6.36
N LEU A 466 5.71 13.88 -7.28
CA LEU A 466 5.39 15.32 -7.15
C LEU A 466 4.50 15.62 -5.94
N MET A 467 3.70 14.64 -5.51
CA MET A 467 2.91 14.69 -4.29
C MET A 467 3.69 14.30 -3.02
N ASP A 468 4.94 13.84 -3.16
CA ASP A 468 5.78 13.25 -2.11
C ASP A 468 5.04 12.18 -1.29
N LYS A 469 4.38 11.25 -1.99
CA LYS A 469 3.55 10.21 -1.39
C LYS A 469 3.79 8.83 -2.03
N PRO A 470 3.56 7.73 -1.28
CA PRO A 470 3.46 6.40 -1.86
C PRO A 470 2.39 6.36 -2.97
N ILE A 471 2.66 5.65 -4.06
CA ILE A 471 1.78 5.57 -5.23
C ILE A 471 0.36 5.09 -4.88
N ARG A 472 0.24 4.20 -3.87
CA ARG A 472 -1.01 3.66 -3.35
C ARG A 472 -1.91 4.71 -2.69
N GLU A 473 -1.33 5.77 -2.14
CA GLU A 473 -2.09 6.91 -1.63
C GLU A 473 -2.61 7.81 -2.75
N CYS A 474 -2.00 7.75 -3.93
CA CYS A 474 -2.33 8.61 -5.07
C CYS A 474 -3.35 8.00 -6.04
N VAL A 475 -3.91 6.84 -5.73
CA VAL A 475 -4.99 6.18 -6.50
C VAL A 475 -6.28 6.14 -5.71
N ALA A 476 -7.41 6.20 -6.43
CA ALA A 476 -8.72 6.11 -5.81
C ALA A 476 -8.89 4.76 -5.10
N PHE A 477 -8.72 3.65 -5.82
CA PHE A 477 -8.95 2.32 -5.28
C PHE A 477 -7.71 1.45 -5.51
N PRO A 478 -6.76 1.41 -4.56
CA PRO A 478 -5.61 0.51 -4.68
C PRO A 478 -6.08 -0.94 -4.51
N LEU A 479 -5.46 -1.87 -5.26
CA LEU A 479 -5.66 -3.29 -5.05
C LEU A 479 -5.13 -3.69 -3.66
N LEU A 480 -5.98 -4.35 -2.87
CA LEU A 480 -5.66 -4.86 -1.55
C LEU A 480 -5.91 -6.36 -1.52
N ARG A 481 -5.20 -7.06 -0.62
CA ARG A 481 -5.54 -8.45 -0.33
C ARG A 481 -7.01 -8.53 0.10
N PRO A 482 -7.82 -9.45 -0.45
CA PRO A 482 -9.19 -9.65 0.02
C PRO A 482 -9.22 -9.86 1.53
N LYS A 483 -10.26 -9.33 2.20
CA LYS A 483 -10.62 -9.84 3.53
C LYS A 483 -11.39 -11.14 3.26
N ASN A 484 -11.12 -12.21 4.00
CA ASN A 484 -11.94 -13.43 3.89
C ASN A 484 -13.38 -13.05 4.31
N GLU A 485 -14.28 -12.84 3.34
CA GLU A 485 -15.63 -12.27 3.55
C GLU A 485 -16.69 -13.32 3.98
N SER A 486 -16.29 -14.55 4.29
CA SER A 486 -17.20 -15.65 4.64
C SER A 486 -17.70 -15.69 6.10
N THR A 487 -17.55 -14.62 6.90
CA THR A 487 -17.87 -14.68 8.35
C THR A 487 -18.78 -13.58 8.91
N GLN A 488 -19.50 -12.81 8.09
CA GLN A 488 -20.30 -11.66 8.60
C GLN A 488 -21.81 -11.65 8.33
N GLN A 489 -22.44 -12.75 7.88
CA GLN A 489 -23.91 -12.77 7.67
C GLN A 489 -24.76 -13.66 8.59
N ASN A 490 -24.21 -14.39 9.56
CA ASN A 490 -25.00 -15.13 10.54
C ASN A 490 -24.58 -14.81 11.98
N SER A 491 -24.77 -13.57 12.41
CA SER A 491 -24.60 -13.17 13.83
C SER A 491 -25.96 -12.95 14.50
N SER A 492 -26.82 -13.96 14.47
CA SER A 492 -27.86 -14.15 15.47
C SER A 492 -28.25 -15.62 15.44
N GLU A 493 -27.95 -16.31 16.54
CA GLU A 493 -28.17 -17.73 16.81
C GLU A 493 -27.06 -18.68 16.31
N ALA A 494 -26.61 -19.51 17.25
CA ALA A 494 -25.57 -20.52 17.18
C ALA A 494 -24.10 -20.04 17.24
N GLN A 495 -23.57 -20.17 18.46
CA GLN A 495 -22.16 -20.46 18.74
C GLN A 495 -21.61 -21.57 17.83
N THR A 496 -20.27 -21.58 17.74
CA THR A 496 -19.34 -22.62 17.28
C THR A 496 -18.97 -22.70 15.77
N THR A 497 -17.67 -22.42 15.57
CA THR A 497 -16.71 -22.90 14.54
C THR A 497 -16.82 -22.39 13.09
N SER A 498 -15.86 -21.55 12.68
CA SER A 498 -15.36 -21.51 11.29
C SER A 498 -13.83 -21.58 11.29
N THR A 499 -13.31 -22.73 10.88
CA THR A 499 -11.91 -23.07 10.65
C THR A 499 -11.47 -22.63 9.25
N ASP A 500 -10.74 -21.52 9.13
CA ASP A 500 -9.48 -21.60 8.37
C ASP A 500 -8.49 -22.16 9.37
N ALA A 501 -8.11 -23.43 9.20
CA ALA A 501 -7.27 -24.11 10.16
C ALA A 501 -5.93 -23.36 10.28
N ASP A 502 -5.60 -22.93 11.49
CA ASP A 502 -4.34 -22.27 11.73
C ASP A 502 -3.21 -23.29 11.47
N LYS A 503 -2.39 -23.05 10.45
CA LYS A 503 -1.32 -24.00 10.06
C LYS A 503 -0.31 -24.28 11.19
N SER A 504 -0.19 -23.39 12.18
CA SER A 504 0.63 -23.66 13.38
C SER A 504 -0.03 -24.64 14.37
N THR A 505 -1.34 -24.86 14.25
CA THR A 505 -2.08 -25.91 14.98
C THR A 505 -2.16 -27.24 14.22
N GLU A 506 -1.72 -27.30 12.97
CA GLU A 506 -1.64 -28.53 12.17
C GLU A 506 -0.29 -29.24 12.34
N THR A 507 -0.14 -30.43 11.75
CA THR A 507 1.12 -31.17 11.71
C THR A 507 2.09 -30.53 10.71
N PHE A 508 3.30 -30.21 11.14
CA PHE A 508 4.38 -29.74 10.28
C PHE A 508 5.75 -30.18 10.83
N ASP A 509 6.69 -30.46 9.93
CA ASP A 509 8.08 -30.71 10.33
C ASP A 509 8.75 -29.39 10.73
N ALA A 510 9.22 -29.29 11.96
CA ALA A 510 9.90 -28.10 12.48
C ALA A 510 11.25 -27.82 11.79
N GLY A 511 11.84 -28.80 11.09
CA GLY A 511 13.19 -28.70 10.51
C GLY A 511 14.32 -28.74 11.55
N ILE A 512 13.97 -28.77 12.85
CA ILE A 512 14.90 -28.86 13.98
C ILE A 512 14.25 -29.68 15.12
N THR A 513 15.04 -30.50 15.82
CA THR A 513 14.54 -31.22 17.00
C THR A 513 14.62 -30.34 18.25
N TYR A 514 13.84 -30.65 19.28
CA TYR A 514 13.89 -29.92 20.55
C TYR A 514 15.29 -29.92 21.18
N GLU A 515 16.02 -31.02 21.11
CA GLU A 515 17.40 -31.12 21.64
C GLU A 515 18.36 -30.20 20.89
N LYS A 516 18.21 -30.10 19.57
CA LYS A 516 19.01 -29.18 18.74
C LYS A 516 18.63 -27.73 19.00
N ALA A 517 17.35 -27.41 19.16
CA ALA A 517 16.89 -26.09 19.54
C ALA A 517 17.45 -25.67 20.90
N LEU A 518 17.48 -26.59 21.87
CA LEU A 518 18.06 -26.36 23.18
C LEU A 518 19.58 -26.14 23.12
N ALA A 519 20.29 -26.96 22.34
CA ALA A 519 21.72 -26.79 22.12
C ALA A 519 22.03 -25.44 21.46
N LEU A 520 21.24 -25.05 20.45
CA LEU A 520 21.37 -23.76 19.77
C LEU A 520 21.13 -22.60 20.74
N MET A 521 20.11 -22.66 21.58
CA MET A 521 19.87 -21.65 22.62
C MET A 521 21.05 -21.55 23.59
N LEU A 522 21.60 -22.69 24.06
CA LEU A 522 22.74 -22.71 24.98
C LEU A 522 24.05 -22.21 24.35
N GLU A 523 24.24 -22.43 23.05
CA GLU A 523 25.41 -21.95 22.30
C GLU A 523 25.37 -20.43 22.08
N ASN A 524 24.18 -19.86 21.89
CA ASN A 524 24.03 -18.44 21.52
C ASN A 524 23.74 -17.51 22.71
N ILE A 525 23.31 -18.07 23.85
CA ILE A 525 22.99 -17.31 25.06
C ILE A 525 23.90 -17.79 26.19
N THR A 526 24.62 -16.88 26.83
CA THR A 526 25.51 -17.15 27.97
C THR A 526 24.91 -16.75 29.32
N ASP A 527 23.96 -15.82 29.34
CA ASP A 527 23.24 -15.37 30.52
C ASP A 527 22.27 -16.45 31.04
N GLU A 528 22.50 -16.90 32.28
CA GLU A 528 21.69 -17.95 32.91
C GLU A 528 20.24 -17.54 33.19
N ASN A 529 19.94 -16.25 33.36
CA ASN A 529 18.56 -15.79 33.53
C ASN A 529 17.83 -15.78 32.20
N LEU A 530 18.49 -15.38 31.11
CA LEU A 530 17.92 -15.42 29.76
C LEU A 530 17.71 -16.87 29.29
N ARG A 531 18.67 -17.78 29.57
CA ARG A 531 18.48 -19.23 29.36
C ARG A 531 17.24 -19.78 30.07
N ARG A 532 17.01 -19.37 31.32
CA ARG A 532 15.83 -19.76 32.09
C ARG A 532 14.55 -19.13 31.54
N HIS A 533 14.62 -17.88 31.08
CA HIS A 533 13.50 -17.21 30.43
C HIS A 533 13.07 -17.96 29.18
N ASN A 534 14.00 -18.28 28.26
CA ASN A 534 13.70 -19.01 27.03
C ASN A 534 13.14 -20.41 27.30
N ARG A 535 13.68 -21.13 28.29
CA ARG A 535 13.12 -22.42 28.72
C ARG A 535 11.70 -22.28 29.26
N ALA A 536 11.44 -21.27 30.09
CA ALA A 536 10.12 -21.02 30.65
C ALA A 536 9.11 -20.59 29.57
N THR A 537 9.52 -19.75 28.61
CA THR A 537 8.70 -19.35 27.47
C THR A 537 8.40 -20.56 26.57
N GLY A 538 9.36 -21.47 26.35
CA GLY A 538 9.12 -22.76 25.69
C GLY A 538 8.05 -23.59 26.39
N ILE A 539 8.17 -23.80 27.71
CA ILE A 539 7.20 -24.55 28.53
C ILE A 539 5.78 -23.97 28.41
N ILE A 540 5.67 -22.64 28.50
CA ILE A 540 4.40 -21.93 28.36
C ILE A 540 3.84 -22.12 26.94
N MET A 541 4.66 -21.97 25.91
CA MET A 541 4.24 -22.14 24.52
C MET A 541 3.73 -23.55 24.24
N ARG A 542 4.34 -24.59 24.81
CA ARG A 542 3.84 -25.97 24.72
C ARG A 542 2.44 -26.12 25.34
N ALA A 543 2.23 -25.54 26.52
CA ALA A 543 0.96 -25.59 27.22
C ALA A 543 -0.14 -24.81 26.48
N LEU A 544 0.20 -23.67 25.88
CA LEU A 544 -0.69 -22.87 25.06
C LEU A 544 -1.03 -23.57 23.74
N GLY A 545 -0.05 -24.17 23.07
CA GLY A 545 -0.29 -25.01 21.89
C GLY A 545 -1.26 -26.15 22.20
N THR A 546 -1.09 -26.80 23.35
CA THR A 546 -2.01 -27.85 23.83
C THR A 546 -3.42 -27.30 24.05
N ARG A 547 -3.54 -26.14 24.71
CA ARG A 547 -4.83 -25.46 24.95
C ARG A 547 -5.53 -25.03 23.65
N LEU A 548 -4.76 -24.69 22.63
CA LEU A 548 -5.23 -24.28 21.30
C LEU A 548 -5.34 -25.48 20.33
N SER A 549 -5.25 -26.71 20.84
CA SER A 549 -5.41 -27.93 20.06
C SER A 549 -4.41 -28.09 18.92
N ALA A 550 -3.18 -27.61 19.10
CA ALA A 550 -2.10 -27.87 18.17
C ALA A 550 -1.78 -29.37 18.07
N ALA A 551 -1.69 -29.89 16.84
CA ALA A 551 -1.35 -31.27 16.56
C ALA A 551 0.05 -31.66 17.05
N GLN A 552 0.96 -30.67 17.14
CA GLN A 552 2.34 -30.84 17.60
C GLN A 552 2.76 -29.72 18.57
N PRO A 553 2.33 -29.78 19.85
CA PRO A 553 2.70 -28.78 20.86
C PRO A 553 4.22 -28.65 21.08
N GLU A 554 5.00 -29.67 20.74
CA GLU A 554 6.47 -29.63 20.76
C GLU A 554 7.05 -28.57 19.81
N ASN A 555 6.41 -28.30 18.67
CA ASN A 555 6.87 -27.26 17.75
C ASN A 555 6.69 -25.85 18.34
N TRP A 556 5.67 -25.68 19.19
CA TRP A 556 5.43 -24.45 19.92
C TRP A 556 6.49 -24.25 21.02
N GLU A 557 6.88 -25.34 21.68
CA GLU A 557 7.98 -25.32 22.64
C GLU A 557 9.29 -24.87 21.99
N ILE A 558 9.61 -25.37 20.79
CA ILE A 558 10.78 -24.97 20.02
C ILE A 558 10.77 -23.47 19.71
N ALA A 559 9.63 -22.92 19.27
CA ALA A 559 9.49 -21.49 19.01
C ALA A 559 9.75 -20.65 20.28
N GLY A 560 9.22 -21.07 21.42
CA GLY A 560 9.46 -20.39 22.69
C GLY A 560 10.91 -20.50 23.20
N VAL A 561 11.61 -21.60 22.95
CA VAL A 561 13.03 -21.75 23.32
C VAL A 561 13.93 -20.85 22.47
N LEU A 562 13.56 -20.61 21.21
CA LEU A 562 14.41 -19.91 20.24
C LEU A 562 14.10 -18.42 20.06
N HIS A 563 13.04 -17.88 20.69
CA HIS A 563 12.60 -16.49 20.43
C HIS A 563 13.69 -15.43 20.67
N ASP A 564 14.49 -15.58 21.73
CA ASP A 564 15.60 -14.69 22.07
C ASP A 564 16.98 -15.24 21.73
N VAL A 565 17.08 -16.19 20.78
CA VAL A 565 18.36 -16.84 20.43
C VAL A 565 19.43 -15.86 19.94
N ASP A 566 19.04 -14.69 19.43
CA ASP A 566 19.93 -13.65 18.93
C ASP A 566 20.22 -12.53 19.92
N TYR A 567 19.55 -12.52 21.08
CA TYR A 567 19.50 -11.35 21.97
C TYR A 567 20.89 -10.88 22.45
N GLU A 568 21.83 -11.80 22.71
CA GLU A 568 23.20 -11.43 23.10
C GLU A 568 24.09 -10.98 21.91
N LYS A 569 23.78 -11.43 20.70
CA LYS A 569 24.55 -11.11 19.47
C LYS A 569 24.05 -9.84 18.78
N ALA A 570 22.78 -9.53 18.93
CA ALA A 570 22.11 -8.35 18.41
C ALA A 570 21.19 -7.75 19.49
N PRO A 571 21.75 -7.19 20.58
CA PRO A 571 20.97 -6.65 21.69
C PRO A 571 20.24 -5.35 21.34
N GLU A 572 20.52 -4.77 20.17
CA GLU A 572 19.82 -3.60 19.66
C GLU A 572 18.38 -3.98 19.32
N ILE A 573 17.40 -3.30 19.93
CA ILE A 573 16.00 -3.73 19.88
C ILE A 573 15.40 -3.64 18.46
N ASP A 574 15.98 -2.82 17.58
CA ASP A 574 15.63 -2.70 16.16
C ASP A 574 16.28 -3.80 15.26
N ARG A 575 17.05 -4.72 15.85
CA ARG A 575 17.68 -5.84 15.13
C ARG A 575 17.33 -7.20 15.73
N HIS A 576 17.12 -7.27 17.04
CA HIS A 576 16.63 -8.45 17.74
C HIS A 576 15.31 -8.95 17.11
N SER A 577 15.12 -10.28 17.07
CA SER A 577 14.06 -11.04 16.39
C SER A 577 14.24 -11.16 14.87
N ILE A 578 14.80 -10.16 14.20
CA ILE A 578 15.12 -10.24 12.76
C ILE A 578 16.38 -11.09 12.54
N VAL A 579 17.42 -10.85 13.34
CA VAL A 579 18.67 -11.64 13.27
C VAL A 579 18.41 -13.09 13.68
N GLY A 580 17.63 -13.31 14.73
CA GLY A 580 17.21 -14.64 15.17
C GLY A 580 16.42 -15.37 14.10
N ALA A 581 15.45 -14.72 13.46
CA ALA A 581 14.71 -15.31 12.34
C ALA A 581 15.62 -15.68 11.17
N GLN A 582 16.59 -14.82 10.80
CA GLN A 582 17.55 -15.13 9.73
C GLN A 582 18.43 -16.34 10.09
N MET A 583 18.94 -16.41 11.33
CA MET A 583 19.73 -17.55 11.81
C MET A 583 18.94 -18.86 11.70
N LEU A 584 17.65 -18.84 12.02
CA LEU A 584 16.78 -20.01 11.93
C LEU A 584 16.46 -20.39 10.47
N GLN A 585 16.31 -19.41 9.57
CA GLN A 585 16.17 -19.67 8.13
C GLN A 585 17.39 -20.36 7.54
N ASP A 586 18.59 -19.91 7.90
CA ASP A 586 19.86 -20.48 7.42
C ASP A 586 20.04 -21.93 7.89
N LEU A 587 19.41 -22.31 9.01
CA LEU A 587 19.37 -23.67 9.55
C LEU A 587 18.22 -24.53 8.99
N ASN A 588 17.45 -24.03 8.01
CA ASN A 588 16.26 -24.67 7.45
C ASN A 588 15.17 -24.98 8.49
N VAL A 589 15.03 -24.15 9.52
CA VAL A 589 13.92 -24.24 10.47
C VAL A 589 12.63 -23.82 9.76
N HIS A 590 11.53 -24.49 10.08
CA HIS A 590 10.25 -24.30 9.42
C HIS A 590 9.76 -22.85 9.49
N PRO A 591 9.20 -22.28 8.40
CA PRO A 591 8.77 -20.88 8.35
C PRO A 591 7.79 -20.46 9.46
N LEU A 592 6.94 -21.36 9.95
CA LEU A 592 6.00 -21.04 11.05
C LEU A 592 6.70 -20.70 12.37
N ILE A 593 7.83 -21.37 12.66
CA ILE A 593 8.65 -21.11 13.85
C ILE A 593 9.48 -19.85 13.62
N VAL A 594 10.09 -19.72 12.44
CA VAL A 594 10.85 -18.53 12.04
C VAL A 594 9.99 -17.26 12.13
N ASP A 595 8.76 -17.31 11.61
CA ASP A 595 7.83 -16.18 11.62
C ASP A 595 7.40 -15.85 13.05
N ALA A 596 7.13 -16.85 13.90
CA ALA A 596 6.83 -16.62 15.31
C ALA A 596 7.99 -15.92 16.04
N VAL A 597 9.22 -16.36 15.82
CA VAL A 597 10.43 -15.71 16.36
C VAL A 597 10.59 -14.31 15.78
N ARG A 598 10.33 -14.08 14.49
CA ARG A 598 10.45 -12.74 13.90
C ARG A 598 9.42 -11.76 14.49
N GLU A 599 8.18 -12.22 14.66
CA GLU A 599 7.00 -11.40 14.92
C GLU A 599 6.77 -11.11 16.42
N HIS A 600 7.54 -11.72 17.32
CA HIS A 600 7.34 -11.53 18.77
C HIS A 600 7.79 -10.14 19.28
N ASN A 601 8.85 -9.56 18.71
CA ASN A 601 9.35 -8.26 19.16
C ASN A 601 8.38 -7.12 18.76
N HIS A 602 7.83 -6.46 19.78
CA HIS A 602 6.82 -5.42 19.64
C HIS A 602 7.31 -4.16 18.90
N GLN A 603 8.62 -3.88 18.89
CA GLN A 603 9.15 -2.64 18.31
C GLN A 603 9.13 -2.63 16.76
N HIS A 604 9.07 -3.81 16.12
CA HIS A 604 9.00 -3.92 14.66
C HIS A 604 7.60 -3.65 14.09
N ASN A 605 6.59 -3.49 14.94
CA ASN A 605 5.18 -3.32 14.55
C ASN A 605 4.70 -4.38 13.52
N LEU A 606 5.22 -5.60 13.62
CA LEU A 606 4.81 -6.73 12.77
C LEU A 606 3.54 -7.37 13.33
N GLU A 607 2.51 -7.53 12.50
CA GLU A 607 1.27 -8.21 12.88
C GLU A 607 1.47 -9.74 12.94
N PRO A 608 1.21 -10.41 14.09
CA PRO A 608 1.41 -11.85 14.24
C PRO A 608 0.39 -12.65 13.43
N LYS A 609 0.88 -13.49 12.50
CA LYS A 609 0.02 -14.13 11.50
C LYS A 609 -0.65 -15.41 11.97
N THR A 610 0.02 -16.19 12.81
CA THR A 610 -0.42 -17.52 13.27
C THR A 610 -0.75 -17.51 14.76
N MET A 611 -1.51 -18.49 15.23
CA MET A 611 -1.83 -18.67 16.66
C MET A 611 -0.55 -18.88 17.47
N MET A 612 0.47 -19.56 16.92
CA MET A 612 1.79 -19.63 17.53
C MET A 612 2.43 -18.24 17.69
N SER A 613 2.41 -17.41 16.64
CA SER A 613 2.97 -16.05 16.69
C SER A 613 2.20 -15.14 17.65
N LYS A 614 0.87 -15.26 17.65
CA LYS A 614 -0.04 -14.51 18.53
C LYS A 614 0.17 -14.90 19.99
N ALA A 615 0.33 -16.18 20.28
CA ALA A 615 0.62 -16.69 21.61
C ALA A 615 1.99 -16.20 22.09
N LEU A 616 3.04 -16.37 21.29
CA LEU A 616 4.39 -15.94 21.66
C LEU A 616 4.44 -14.44 21.95
N LYS A 617 3.92 -13.62 21.03
CA LYS A 617 3.89 -12.16 21.16
C LYS A 617 3.09 -11.67 22.37
N SER A 618 1.96 -12.29 22.68
CA SER A 618 1.05 -11.77 23.73
C SER A 618 1.31 -12.33 25.12
N LEU A 619 1.99 -13.48 25.23
CA LEU A 619 2.08 -14.25 26.47
C LEU A 619 3.51 -14.44 26.99
N GLU A 620 4.56 -14.08 26.23
CA GLU A 620 5.95 -14.05 26.71
C GLU A 620 6.13 -13.15 27.96
N GLN A 621 5.43 -12.02 28.00
CA GLN A 621 5.46 -11.10 29.15
C GLN A 621 4.92 -11.73 30.45
N ILE A 622 4.08 -12.77 30.35
CA ILE A 622 3.61 -13.53 31.51
C ILE A 622 4.75 -14.37 32.11
N THR A 623 5.66 -14.90 31.29
CA THR A 623 6.84 -15.64 31.74
C THR A 623 7.68 -14.82 32.71
N GLY A 624 7.98 -13.56 32.35
CA GLY A 624 8.76 -12.65 33.19
C GLY A 624 8.06 -12.33 34.52
N LEU A 625 6.73 -12.17 34.51
CA LEU A 625 5.94 -11.89 35.71
C LEU A 625 5.85 -13.07 36.68
N ILE A 626 5.69 -14.29 36.16
CA ILE A 626 5.63 -15.50 36.99
C ILE A 626 7.00 -15.74 37.64
N SER A 627 8.09 -15.65 36.88
CA SER A 627 9.45 -15.78 37.39
C SER A 627 9.75 -14.73 38.46
N ALA A 628 9.39 -13.46 38.24
CA ALA A 628 9.54 -12.40 39.24
C ALA A 628 8.71 -12.69 40.51
N CYS A 629 7.50 -13.24 40.37
CA CYS A 629 6.66 -13.65 41.50
C CYS A 629 7.25 -14.81 42.32
N ALA A 630 8.00 -15.72 41.69
CA ALA A 630 8.70 -16.80 42.38
C ALA A 630 9.86 -16.24 43.22
N PHE A 631 10.66 -15.33 42.67
CA PHE A 631 11.83 -14.76 43.38
C PHE A 631 11.48 -13.94 44.63
N VAL A 632 10.25 -13.43 44.74
CA VAL A 632 9.77 -12.72 45.94
C VAL A 632 9.05 -13.61 46.95
N GLN A 633 8.93 -14.93 46.69
CA GLN A 633 8.50 -15.86 47.72
C GLN A 633 9.61 -16.11 48.75
N PRO A 634 9.28 -16.36 50.04
CA PRO A 634 10.28 -16.61 51.07
C PRO A 634 11.21 -17.79 50.77
N ASP A 635 10.70 -18.81 50.09
CA ASP A 635 11.44 -20.00 49.67
C ASP A 635 12.00 -19.90 48.25
N LYS A 636 11.69 -18.81 47.53
CA LYS A 636 12.04 -18.55 46.14
C LYS A 636 11.58 -19.65 45.17
N LYS A 637 10.49 -20.36 45.51
CA LYS A 637 9.99 -21.49 44.71
C LYS A 637 8.73 -21.14 43.91
N LEU A 638 8.64 -21.59 42.66
CA LEU A 638 7.45 -21.53 41.81
C LEU A 638 6.26 -22.24 42.44
N ALA A 639 6.49 -23.34 43.15
CA ALA A 639 5.46 -24.09 43.87
C ALA A 639 4.70 -23.24 44.91
N SER A 640 5.33 -22.18 45.43
CA SER A 640 4.74 -21.28 46.42
C SER A 640 3.97 -20.10 45.81
N VAL A 641 4.02 -19.91 44.49
CA VAL A 641 3.28 -18.87 43.77
C VAL A 641 1.81 -19.27 43.62
N LYS A 642 0.92 -18.59 44.34
CA LYS A 642 -0.54 -18.77 44.22
C LYS A 642 -1.11 -17.90 43.10
N LEU A 643 -2.04 -18.42 42.30
CA LEU A 643 -2.73 -17.69 41.23
C LEU A 643 -3.34 -16.35 41.70
N SER A 644 -3.94 -16.34 42.89
CA SER A 644 -4.53 -15.11 43.48
C SER A 644 -3.48 -14.05 43.86
N SER A 645 -2.25 -14.47 44.19
CA SER A 645 -1.13 -13.58 44.46
C SER A 645 -0.55 -13.02 43.16
N LEU A 646 -0.39 -13.88 42.15
CA LEU A 646 0.06 -13.51 40.81
C LEU A 646 -0.89 -12.50 40.16
N LYS A 647 -2.21 -12.76 40.15
CA LYS A 647 -3.21 -11.82 39.62
C LYS A 647 -3.18 -10.43 40.28
N LYS A 648 -2.84 -10.36 41.58
CA LYS A 648 -2.63 -9.08 42.29
C LYS A 648 -1.36 -8.38 41.82
N LYS A 649 -0.26 -9.13 41.69
CA LYS A 649 1.05 -8.60 41.26
C LYS A 649 1.08 -8.12 39.81
N ILE A 650 0.32 -8.77 38.93
CA ILE A 650 0.11 -8.33 37.55
C ILE A 650 -0.48 -6.91 37.49
N LYS A 651 -1.44 -6.60 38.37
CA LYS A 651 -2.10 -5.28 38.45
C LYS A 651 -1.23 -4.19 39.11
N ASP A 652 -0.22 -4.59 39.87
CA ASP A 652 0.70 -3.68 40.55
C ASP A 652 1.79 -3.20 39.59
N LYS A 653 1.62 -2.01 39.00
CA LYS A 653 2.57 -1.40 38.05
C LYS A 653 3.97 -1.16 38.61
N SER A 654 4.13 -1.17 39.94
CA SER A 654 5.43 -0.95 40.59
C SER A 654 6.29 -2.21 40.65
N PHE A 655 5.67 -3.38 40.59
CA PHE A 655 6.31 -4.69 40.58
C PHE A 655 6.76 -5.07 39.16
N ALA A 656 7.96 -5.60 38.95
CA ALA A 656 8.47 -5.97 37.62
C ALA A 656 8.24 -4.87 36.55
N ARG A 657 8.79 -3.68 36.77
CA ARG A 657 8.55 -2.47 35.93
C ARG A 657 8.94 -2.63 34.47
N GLY A 658 9.87 -3.54 34.15
CA GLY A 658 10.30 -3.83 32.78
C GLY A 658 9.28 -4.60 31.94
N VAL A 659 8.20 -5.11 32.54
CA VAL A 659 7.17 -5.87 31.81
C VAL A 659 6.11 -4.94 31.24
N ASP A 660 5.89 -5.02 29.93
CA ASP A 660 4.84 -4.27 29.25
C ASP A 660 3.46 -4.86 29.54
N ARG A 661 2.66 -4.12 30.32
CA ARG A 661 1.30 -4.54 30.70
C ARG A 661 0.25 -4.24 29.63
N THR A 662 0.57 -3.43 28.63
CA THR A 662 -0.35 -3.17 27.51
C THR A 662 -0.53 -4.44 26.67
N MET A 663 0.52 -5.26 26.56
CA MET A 663 0.49 -6.54 25.84
C MET A 663 -0.37 -7.60 26.53
N LEU A 664 -0.43 -7.58 27.86
CA LEU A 664 -1.32 -8.46 28.63
C LEU A 664 -2.81 -8.24 28.29
N SER A 665 -3.18 -7.01 27.95
CA SER A 665 -4.56 -6.68 27.55
C SER A 665 -4.92 -7.16 26.14
N GLN A 666 -3.92 -7.54 25.33
CA GLN A 666 -4.10 -8.04 23.96
C GLN A 666 -4.21 -9.57 23.89
N CYS A 667 -3.90 -10.29 24.98
CA CYS A 667 -3.96 -11.76 25.07
C CYS A 667 -5.29 -12.33 24.53
N GLU A 668 -6.42 -11.87 25.07
CA GLU A 668 -7.75 -12.38 24.70
C GLU A 668 -8.11 -12.01 23.26
N ALA A 669 -7.74 -10.82 22.82
CA ALA A 669 -7.97 -10.36 21.45
C ALA A 669 -7.14 -11.15 20.42
N LEU A 670 -5.92 -11.56 20.77
CA LEU A 670 -5.00 -12.24 19.86
C LEU A 670 -5.18 -13.76 19.87
N THR A 671 -5.40 -14.37 21.03
CA THR A 671 -5.43 -15.84 21.17
C THR A 671 -6.83 -16.42 21.39
N GLY A 672 -7.82 -15.57 21.71
CA GLY A 672 -9.15 -16.02 22.14
C GLY A 672 -9.17 -16.68 23.52
N ILE A 673 -8.03 -16.72 24.24
CA ILE A 673 -7.94 -17.25 25.60
C ILE A 673 -8.20 -16.09 26.58
N PRO A 674 -9.23 -16.18 27.44
CA PRO A 674 -9.46 -15.19 28.48
C PRO A 674 -8.21 -14.99 29.32
N PHE A 675 -7.86 -13.73 29.62
CA PHE A 675 -6.61 -13.39 30.29
C PHE A 675 -6.38 -14.18 31.59
N ASP A 676 -7.43 -14.30 32.40
CA ASP A 676 -7.39 -15.00 33.67
C ASP A 676 -7.14 -16.52 33.53
N GLU A 677 -7.57 -17.12 32.42
CA GLU A 677 -7.32 -18.51 32.05
C GLU A 677 -5.89 -18.67 31.53
N ALA A 678 -5.42 -17.77 30.68
CA ALA A 678 -4.04 -17.79 30.16
C ALA A 678 -3.00 -17.71 31.29
N VAL A 679 -3.21 -16.84 32.28
CA VAL A 679 -2.35 -16.72 33.47
C VAL A 679 -2.31 -18.02 34.28
N GLU A 680 -3.45 -18.70 34.41
CA GLU A 680 -3.54 -19.98 35.13
C GLU A 680 -2.81 -21.10 34.40
N ILE A 681 -2.97 -21.19 33.07
CA ILE A 681 -2.27 -22.16 32.22
C ILE A 681 -0.76 -21.97 32.32
N CYS A 682 -0.28 -20.73 32.18
CA CYS A 682 1.14 -20.42 32.24
C CYS A 682 1.75 -20.78 33.60
N LEU A 683 1.06 -20.43 34.70
CA LEU A 683 1.53 -20.73 36.06
C LEU A 683 1.61 -22.24 36.31
N LYS A 684 0.59 -23.01 35.93
CA LYS A 684 0.59 -24.47 36.10
C LYS A 684 1.70 -25.14 35.29
N ALA A 685 1.85 -24.76 34.03
CA ALA A 685 2.88 -25.31 33.15
C ALA A 685 4.30 -25.10 33.72
N MET A 686 4.59 -23.89 34.22
CA MET A 686 5.88 -23.60 34.86
C MET A 686 6.06 -24.34 36.19
N GLN A 687 5.00 -24.54 36.97
CA GLN A 687 5.06 -25.30 38.23
C GLN A 687 5.32 -26.79 38.00
N GLU A 688 4.73 -27.39 36.97
CA GLU A 688 4.90 -28.80 36.61
C GLU A 688 6.34 -29.11 36.17
N ARG A 689 7.05 -28.13 35.60
CA ARG A 689 8.45 -28.24 35.14
C ARG A 689 9.41 -27.33 35.91
N ALA A 690 9.05 -26.98 37.15
CA ALA A 690 9.83 -26.06 37.99
C ALA A 690 11.30 -26.51 38.20
N ALA A 691 11.52 -27.82 38.31
CA ALA A 691 12.85 -28.41 38.44
C ALA A 691 13.77 -28.08 37.24
N GLU A 692 13.22 -27.95 36.03
CA GLU A 692 13.98 -27.60 34.82
C GLU A 692 14.31 -26.11 34.72
N LEU A 693 13.57 -25.28 35.46
CA LEU A 693 13.72 -23.83 35.49
C LEU A 693 14.66 -23.35 36.60
N GLY A 694 15.04 -24.24 37.53
CA GLY A 694 15.82 -23.88 38.71
C GLY A 694 15.08 -22.90 39.63
N LEU A 695 13.75 -22.94 39.58
CA LEU A 695 12.82 -22.03 40.24
C LEU A 695 11.78 -22.78 41.06
#